data_AF-A0AAV4PDS5-F1
#
_entry.id   AF-A0AAV4PDS5-F1
#
_cell.length_a   1.000
_cell.length_b   1.000
_cell.length_c   1.000
_cell.angle_alpha   90.00
_cell.angle_beta   90.00
_cell.angle_gamma   90.00
#
_symmetry.space_group_name_H-M   'P 1'
#
loop_
_entity.id
_entity.type
_entity.pdbx_description
1 polymer ?
#
loop_
_entity_poly.entity_id
_entity_poly.type
_entity_poly.pdbx_seq_one_letter_code
_entity_poly.pdbx_strand_id
1 'polypeptide(L)'
;MILLDIIMHCSFLSRLDDIVVGAPLFTDLLSKESKYEEGRVYVHYQDSKHYFDPEGRSVLDGTFTKGRFGLALASLKDMNRDGYEDFAVGAPYAGKDGKGIIYIYHGSADGVRDKPSQIITPEEFPGVDLNTLGFAVSGSLDMDSNEYPDIVIGAYDSERVIFMKSRPVVNITSSMKLSKDVLSLEDKTCSLKDKTKVACVEATLCLMFSGIGVASEIDLALTHTLDGNQKSPRALFLDAQPYQVSNRSRNIRLKKGVQFCNKTTVYIQNAIRDKLTPIEIKTSYELIDLEPYRYVLKPILNLNVPTAATNEINIEKNCGKDDICIPDLQLLAASNMDQYSIGTKKRLELDMTIRNAGEDAFESMLYVTMPLDVNYINIEKSKLDFPVSCSGAHPELTGENVLKCDIGNPLPANKTLNFKILLEPSRVVSSTNDLVFSMVVNSTNPEKNETTYNNFFEIELPVRVEVALAVRGISVPEVVTYNKSEEIPKSMVRETDIGPEVTHVYEVGNQGPSSIKQGEVYILWPTNTLDGKSLLYLMAQPEVRGNAQCERIEDVNPLNLQEIRRRPRNHNISIQDLKEQMLMGDWRSKSSLFKSPNSVRKRREKREEDDLYLLDAEDHFLSDEGEDHYLNDEGEDTFQEELSCGLTLCTKIRCTISNLEKGDQVIFSIRSRLWRETYNEFGLSEVKTSSKLVTRITQLPYGVDPSYLPYKIYVVSTKVSLLDVALAPYMIPWWIIILAICCGLLLLALLALLLWKLGFFKRKRPQEVPEKEPLNERNGYRMNSGDAAL
;
A
#
# COMPACT_ATOMS: atom_id res chain seq x y z
N MET A 1 -59.52 -31.28 -40.66
CA MET A 1 -60.95 -31.52 -40.39
C MET A 1 -61.11 -31.42 -38.89
N ILE A 2 -61.68 -30.32 -38.38
CA ILE A 2 -61.86 -30.10 -36.94
C ILE A 2 -63.16 -30.82 -36.59
N LEU A 3 -63.08 -32.00 -35.98
CA LEU A 3 -64.26 -32.58 -35.31
C LEU A 3 -64.50 -31.73 -34.05
N LEU A 4 -65.57 -30.95 -34.08
CA LEU A 4 -66.11 -30.22 -32.93
C LEU A 4 -67.14 -31.15 -32.29
N ASP A 5 -66.81 -31.74 -31.15
CA ASP A 5 -67.63 -32.83 -30.59
C ASP A 5 -68.51 -32.40 -29.41
N ILE A 6 -68.22 -31.26 -28.76
CA ILE A 6 -68.92 -30.86 -27.52
C ILE A 6 -69.09 -29.33 -27.44
N ILE A 7 -70.32 -28.89 -27.20
CA ILE A 7 -70.72 -27.48 -27.01
C ILE A 7 -71.32 -27.33 -25.61
N MET A 8 -70.91 -26.30 -24.88
CA MET A 8 -71.42 -25.94 -23.55
C MET A 8 -71.73 -24.45 -23.47
N HIS A 9 -72.73 -24.08 -22.66
CA HIS A 9 -73.10 -22.69 -22.36
C HIS A 9 -72.58 -22.27 -20.97
N CYS A 10 -72.01 -21.06 -20.88
CA CYS A 10 -71.56 -20.42 -19.63
C CYS A 10 -71.76 -18.90 -19.71
N SER A 11 -71.87 -18.19 -18.59
CA SER A 11 -71.96 -16.72 -18.56
C SER A 11 -70.72 -16.09 -17.91
N PHE A 12 -69.75 -15.62 -18.71
CA PHE A 12 -68.51 -15.02 -18.21
C PHE A 12 -68.50 -13.48 -18.22
N LEU A 13 -69.29 -12.81 -19.07
CA LEU A 13 -69.16 -11.36 -19.28
C LEU A 13 -70.44 -10.54 -19.03
N SER A 14 -71.62 -11.06 -19.40
CA SER A 14 -72.80 -10.19 -19.63
C SER A 14 -74.16 -10.78 -19.22
N ARG A 15 -74.19 -11.81 -18.35
CA ARG A 15 -75.39 -12.65 -18.08
C ARG A 15 -76.01 -13.27 -19.35
N LEU A 16 -75.24 -13.31 -20.44
CA LEU A 16 -75.59 -13.97 -21.70
C LEU A 16 -74.79 -15.26 -21.82
N ASP A 17 -75.34 -16.23 -22.56
CA ASP A 17 -74.70 -17.52 -22.76
C ASP A 17 -73.55 -17.41 -23.78
N ASP A 18 -72.33 -17.55 -23.29
CA ASP A 18 -71.11 -17.79 -24.03
C ASP A 18 -71.02 -19.26 -24.46
N ILE A 19 -70.26 -19.55 -25.53
CA ILE A 19 -70.14 -20.88 -26.11
C ILE A 19 -68.72 -21.41 -25.90
N VAL A 20 -68.60 -22.57 -25.25
CA VAL A 20 -67.33 -23.30 -25.10
C VAL A 20 -67.34 -24.53 -26.00
N VAL A 21 -66.32 -24.68 -26.84
CA VAL A 21 -66.23 -25.77 -27.82
C VAL A 21 -64.94 -26.57 -27.67
N GLY A 22 -65.09 -27.88 -27.48
CA GLY A 22 -63.98 -28.82 -27.37
C GLY A 22 -63.57 -29.40 -28.73
N ALA A 23 -62.28 -29.36 -29.04
CA ALA A 23 -61.64 -29.98 -30.19
C ALA A 23 -60.53 -30.94 -29.72
N PRO A 24 -60.88 -32.10 -29.12
CA PRO A 24 -59.94 -32.99 -28.44
C PRO A 24 -58.86 -33.60 -29.34
N LEU A 25 -59.11 -33.71 -30.64
CA LEU A 25 -58.15 -34.25 -31.62
C LEU A 25 -57.33 -33.14 -32.31
N PHE A 26 -57.42 -31.90 -31.83
CA PHE A 26 -56.65 -30.79 -32.39
C PHE A 26 -55.14 -31.04 -32.28
N THR A 27 -54.42 -30.65 -33.32
CA THR A 27 -52.95 -30.71 -33.41
C THR A 27 -52.44 -29.36 -33.91
N ASP A 28 -51.54 -28.73 -33.17
CA ASP A 28 -50.83 -27.54 -33.65
C ASP A 28 -49.69 -27.93 -34.59
N LEU A 29 -49.93 -27.79 -35.89
CA LEU A 29 -48.95 -28.12 -36.94
C LEU A 29 -47.79 -27.12 -37.02
N LEU A 30 -47.87 -25.97 -36.33
CA LEU A 30 -46.83 -24.94 -36.33
C LEU A 30 -45.85 -25.10 -35.16
N SER A 31 -46.18 -25.94 -34.18
CA SER A 31 -45.29 -26.26 -33.07
C SER A 31 -44.03 -26.97 -33.58
N LYS A 32 -42.86 -26.53 -33.12
CA LYS A 32 -41.56 -27.18 -33.43
C LYS A 32 -41.35 -28.48 -32.64
N GLU A 33 -42.20 -28.74 -31.64
CA GLU A 33 -42.17 -29.96 -30.85
C GLU A 33 -43.04 -31.04 -31.52
N SER A 34 -42.61 -32.31 -31.47
CA SER A 34 -43.35 -33.45 -32.08
C SER A 34 -44.63 -33.82 -31.32
N LYS A 35 -45.47 -32.83 -31.01
CA LYS A 35 -46.74 -32.98 -30.31
C LYS A 35 -47.89 -33.05 -31.30
N TYR A 36 -48.83 -33.94 -31.02
CA TYR A 36 -50.00 -34.21 -31.85
C TYR A 36 -51.16 -34.67 -30.98
N GLU A 37 -52.38 -34.40 -31.42
CA GLU A 37 -53.62 -34.71 -30.68
C GLU A 37 -53.58 -34.18 -29.23
N GLU A 38 -53.09 -32.95 -29.03
CA GLU A 38 -53.04 -32.32 -27.70
C GLU A 38 -54.45 -31.95 -27.22
N GLY A 39 -55.30 -31.57 -28.17
CA GLY A 39 -56.64 -31.06 -27.91
C GLY A 39 -56.64 -29.56 -27.62
N ARG A 40 -57.76 -28.91 -27.96
CA ARG A 40 -57.96 -27.46 -27.83
C ARG A 40 -59.38 -27.17 -27.39
N VAL A 41 -59.56 -26.11 -26.62
CA VAL A 41 -60.87 -25.55 -26.27
C VAL A 41 -60.96 -24.11 -26.78
N TYR A 42 -62.09 -23.78 -27.39
CA TYR A 42 -62.41 -22.43 -27.84
C TYR A 42 -63.52 -21.86 -26.95
N VAL A 43 -63.36 -20.61 -26.51
CA VAL A 43 -64.40 -19.88 -25.76
C VAL A 43 -64.82 -18.68 -26.59
N HIS A 44 -66.08 -18.67 -26.99
CA HIS A 44 -66.70 -17.63 -27.80
C HIS A 44 -67.65 -16.81 -26.92
N TYR A 45 -67.38 -15.52 -26.81
CA TYR A 45 -68.17 -14.62 -25.98
C TYR A 45 -69.34 -14.02 -26.73
N GLN A 46 -70.50 -13.99 -26.09
CA GLN A 46 -71.71 -13.38 -26.63
C GLN A 46 -71.80 -11.90 -26.25
N ASP A 47 -71.88 -11.03 -27.25
CA ASP A 47 -72.09 -9.61 -27.02
C ASP A 47 -73.58 -9.27 -26.74
N SER A 48 -73.84 -8.03 -26.34
CA SER A 48 -75.20 -7.52 -26.08
C SER A 48 -76.17 -7.56 -27.28
N LYS A 49 -75.67 -7.82 -28.49
CA LYS A 49 -76.45 -7.97 -29.73
C LYS A 49 -76.63 -9.45 -30.12
N HIS A 50 -76.26 -10.38 -29.24
CA HIS A 50 -76.23 -11.83 -29.49
C HIS A 50 -75.30 -12.25 -30.63
N TYR A 51 -74.26 -11.46 -30.88
CA TYR A 51 -73.22 -11.75 -31.85
C TYR A 51 -71.99 -12.35 -31.16
N PHE A 52 -71.40 -13.37 -31.80
CA PHE A 52 -70.14 -13.98 -31.37
C PHE A 52 -69.04 -13.51 -32.30
N ASP A 53 -68.12 -12.69 -31.78
CA ASP A 53 -66.97 -12.24 -32.53
C ASP A 53 -66.00 -13.41 -32.77
N PRO A 54 -65.72 -13.80 -34.04
CA PRO A 54 -64.78 -14.87 -34.34
C PRO A 54 -63.32 -14.51 -33.98
N GLU A 55 -62.97 -13.23 -33.91
CA GLU A 55 -61.62 -12.77 -33.56
C GLU A 55 -61.45 -12.59 -32.05
N GLY A 56 -62.50 -12.17 -31.34
CA GLY A 56 -62.54 -11.97 -29.88
C GLY A 56 -62.72 -13.23 -29.04
N ARG A 57 -62.20 -14.39 -29.46
CA ARG A 57 -62.35 -15.67 -28.75
C ARG A 57 -61.10 -16.03 -27.94
N SER A 58 -61.29 -16.69 -26.79
CA SER A 58 -60.17 -17.28 -26.05
C SER A 58 -59.87 -18.70 -26.54
N VAL A 59 -58.59 -19.05 -26.58
CA VAL A 59 -58.10 -20.36 -27.03
C VAL A 59 -57.28 -20.98 -25.92
N LEU A 60 -57.67 -22.16 -25.47
CA LEU A 60 -56.98 -22.92 -24.43
C LEU A 60 -56.44 -24.20 -25.04
N ASP A 61 -55.14 -24.43 -24.92
CA ASP A 61 -54.45 -25.57 -25.52
C ASP A 61 -54.05 -26.62 -24.48
N GLY A 62 -54.24 -27.89 -24.85
CA GLY A 62 -53.71 -29.02 -24.11
C GLY A 62 -52.19 -29.06 -24.18
N THR A 63 -51.54 -29.56 -23.12
CA THR A 63 -50.08 -29.60 -23.04
C THR A 63 -49.47 -30.98 -23.30
N PHE A 64 -50.31 -32.03 -23.37
CA PHE A 64 -49.89 -33.42 -23.50
C PHE A 64 -50.30 -33.99 -24.86
N THR A 65 -49.34 -34.55 -25.60
CA THR A 65 -49.57 -35.34 -26.81
C THR A 65 -50.55 -36.48 -26.53
N LYS A 66 -51.57 -36.66 -27.38
CA LYS A 66 -52.69 -37.61 -27.18
C LYS A 66 -53.51 -37.39 -25.92
N GLY A 67 -53.34 -36.27 -25.22
CA GLY A 67 -54.05 -36.00 -23.96
C GLY A 67 -55.56 -35.80 -24.15
N ARG A 68 -55.97 -35.40 -25.36
CA ARG A 68 -57.36 -35.11 -25.74
C ARG A 68 -58.01 -34.06 -24.86
N PHE A 69 -57.30 -32.95 -24.62
CA PHE A 69 -57.84 -31.81 -23.89
C PHE A 69 -59.10 -31.26 -24.57
N GLY A 70 -60.19 -31.11 -23.82
CA GLY A 70 -61.49 -30.72 -24.35
C GLY A 70 -62.42 -31.89 -24.71
N LEU A 71 -62.07 -33.13 -24.32
CA LEU A 71 -62.95 -34.30 -24.52
C LEU A 71 -64.17 -34.29 -23.58
N ALA A 72 -64.09 -33.59 -22.45
CA ALA A 72 -65.23 -33.35 -21.58
C ALA A 72 -65.24 -31.88 -21.19
N LEU A 73 -66.42 -31.26 -21.21
CA LEU A 73 -66.65 -29.89 -20.77
C LEU A 73 -67.82 -29.90 -19.80
N ALA A 74 -67.68 -29.19 -18.68
CA ALA A 74 -68.75 -29.06 -17.70
C ALA A 74 -68.78 -27.66 -17.10
N SER A 75 -69.95 -27.03 -17.09
CA SER A 75 -70.16 -25.76 -16.41
C SER A 75 -70.17 -26.05 -14.91
N LEU A 76 -69.43 -25.24 -14.16
CA LEU A 76 -69.37 -25.33 -12.71
C LEU A 76 -70.20 -24.23 -12.05
N LYS A 77 -70.84 -23.35 -12.84
CA LYS A 77 -71.34 -22.03 -12.38
C LYS A 77 -70.21 -21.28 -11.67
N ASP A 78 -70.57 -20.30 -10.86
CA ASP A 78 -69.64 -19.56 -10.02
C ASP A 78 -69.17 -20.41 -8.81
N MET A 79 -68.07 -21.14 -9.01
CA MET A 79 -67.51 -22.10 -8.04
C MET A 79 -66.71 -21.41 -6.95
N ASN A 80 -66.19 -20.20 -7.18
CA ASN A 80 -65.44 -19.41 -6.20
C ASN A 80 -66.25 -18.23 -5.59
N ARG A 81 -67.49 -18.02 -6.06
CA ARG A 81 -68.41 -16.95 -5.64
C ARG A 81 -67.88 -15.55 -5.95
N ASP A 82 -67.14 -15.37 -7.04
CA ASP A 82 -66.59 -14.08 -7.47
C ASP A 82 -67.49 -13.30 -8.43
N GLY A 83 -68.62 -13.88 -8.84
CA GLY A 83 -69.61 -13.29 -9.73
C GLY A 83 -69.50 -13.72 -11.19
N TYR A 84 -68.51 -14.54 -11.55
CA TYR A 84 -68.33 -15.08 -12.89
C TYR A 84 -68.49 -16.60 -12.89
N GLU A 85 -69.04 -17.17 -13.96
CA GLU A 85 -69.11 -18.63 -14.05
C GLU A 85 -67.73 -19.25 -14.36
N ASP A 86 -67.57 -20.49 -13.94
CA ASP A 86 -66.37 -21.31 -14.08
C ASP A 86 -66.71 -22.58 -14.86
N PHE A 87 -65.68 -23.25 -15.39
CA PHE A 87 -65.87 -24.53 -16.06
C PHE A 87 -64.70 -25.49 -15.86
N ALA A 88 -64.98 -26.77 -16.05
CA ALA A 88 -64.00 -27.84 -16.06
C ALA A 88 -63.75 -28.34 -17.48
N VAL A 89 -62.50 -28.69 -17.76
CA VAL A 89 -62.06 -29.35 -18.99
C VAL A 89 -61.40 -30.68 -18.66
N GLY A 90 -61.93 -31.77 -19.21
CA GLY A 90 -61.34 -33.10 -19.10
C GLY A 90 -60.32 -33.39 -20.19
N ALA A 91 -59.21 -34.02 -19.80
CA ALA A 91 -58.17 -34.56 -20.68
C ALA A 91 -57.81 -35.98 -20.20
N PRO A 92 -58.66 -36.99 -20.46
CA PRO A 92 -58.59 -38.30 -19.79
C PRO A 92 -57.36 -39.13 -20.11
N TYR A 93 -56.56 -38.73 -21.10
CA TYR A 93 -55.34 -39.42 -21.48
C TYR A 93 -54.08 -38.57 -21.25
N ALA A 94 -54.23 -37.42 -20.58
CA ALA A 94 -53.14 -36.52 -20.23
C ALA A 94 -52.46 -36.93 -18.92
N GLY A 95 -51.34 -36.27 -18.60
CA GLY A 95 -50.61 -36.48 -17.36
C GLY A 95 -49.62 -37.64 -17.38
N LYS A 96 -49.10 -37.96 -16.20
CA LYS A 96 -48.13 -39.04 -16.03
C LYS A 96 -48.80 -40.37 -16.35
N ASP A 97 -48.16 -41.16 -17.22
CA ASP A 97 -48.66 -42.45 -17.70
C ASP A 97 -50.02 -42.39 -18.44
N GLY A 98 -50.50 -41.19 -18.81
CA GLY A 98 -51.75 -41.00 -19.54
C GLY A 98 -53.01 -41.34 -18.75
N LYS A 99 -52.98 -41.16 -17.42
CA LYS A 99 -54.07 -41.54 -16.51
C LYS A 99 -55.23 -40.55 -16.43
N GLY A 100 -55.04 -39.35 -16.96
CA GLY A 100 -56.06 -38.32 -17.10
C GLY A 100 -55.84 -37.11 -16.20
N ILE A 101 -56.30 -35.95 -16.64
CA ILE A 101 -56.23 -34.67 -15.92
C ILE A 101 -57.56 -33.94 -16.07
N ILE A 102 -57.96 -33.20 -15.04
CA ILE A 102 -59.04 -32.21 -15.12
C ILE A 102 -58.49 -30.83 -14.82
N TYR A 103 -58.86 -29.87 -15.65
CA TYR A 103 -58.47 -28.48 -15.53
C TYR A 103 -59.69 -27.66 -15.14
N ILE A 104 -59.58 -26.85 -14.10
CA ILE A 104 -60.60 -25.89 -13.71
C ILE A 104 -60.17 -24.51 -14.19
N TYR A 105 -61.07 -23.83 -14.89
CA TYR A 105 -60.86 -22.48 -15.40
C TYR A 105 -61.87 -21.53 -14.76
N HIS A 106 -61.34 -20.44 -14.21
CA HIS A 106 -62.18 -19.36 -13.67
C HIS A 106 -62.57 -18.35 -14.74
N GLY A 107 -63.80 -17.87 -14.65
CA GLY A 107 -64.28 -16.70 -15.37
C GLY A 107 -63.69 -15.39 -14.82
N SER A 108 -63.82 -14.32 -15.58
CA SER A 108 -63.46 -12.96 -15.16
C SER A 108 -64.14 -11.91 -16.04
N ALA A 109 -64.02 -10.65 -15.65
CA ALA A 109 -64.50 -9.49 -16.41
C ALA A 109 -63.91 -9.38 -17.82
N ASP A 110 -62.77 -10.03 -18.09
CA ASP A 110 -62.08 -10.03 -19.38
C ASP A 110 -62.28 -11.35 -20.15
N GLY A 111 -63.16 -12.24 -19.66
CA GLY A 111 -63.35 -13.59 -20.17
C GLY A 111 -62.69 -14.66 -19.30
N VAL A 112 -62.38 -15.82 -19.88
CA VAL A 112 -61.74 -16.94 -19.18
C VAL A 112 -60.26 -16.63 -18.96
N ARG A 113 -59.71 -17.07 -17.82
CA ARG A 113 -58.27 -16.99 -17.56
C ARG A 113 -57.49 -17.98 -18.45
N ASP A 114 -56.37 -17.54 -19.00
CA ASP A 114 -55.51 -18.39 -19.84
C ASP A 114 -54.93 -19.59 -19.11
N LYS A 115 -54.69 -19.47 -17.79
CA LYS A 115 -54.14 -20.52 -16.95
C LYS A 115 -55.24 -21.15 -16.09
N PRO A 116 -55.24 -22.49 -15.94
CA PRO A 116 -56.17 -23.17 -15.04
C PRO A 116 -55.93 -22.73 -13.59
N SER A 117 -57.01 -22.49 -12.85
CA SER A 117 -56.97 -22.14 -11.43
C SER A 117 -56.67 -23.35 -10.54
N GLN A 118 -57.05 -24.54 -10.99
CA GLN A 118 -56.75 -25.81 -10.35
C GLN A 118 -56.55 -26.90 -11.41
N ILE A 119 -55.60 -27.80 -11.17
CA ILE A 119 -55.36 -29.00 -11.96
C ILE A 119 -55.53 -30.18 -11.03
N ILE A 120 -56.44 -31.09 -11.36
CA ILE A 120 -56.74 -32.29 -10.56
C ILE A 120 -56.14 -33.49 -11.29
N THR A 121 -55.29 -34.23 -10.60
CA THR A 121 -54.62 -35.42 -11.15
C THR A 121 -54.89 -36.67 -10.31
N PRO A 122 -54.70 -37.89 -10.86
CA PRO A 122 -54.86 -39.15 -10.14
C PRO A 122 -54.04 -39.25 -8.85
N GLU A 123 -52.87 -38.60 -8.79
CA GLU A 123 -51.98 -38.61 -7.63
C GLU A 123 -52.59 -37.94 -6.39
N GLU A 124 -53.61 -37.10 -6.54
CA GLU A 124 -54.34 -36.49 -5.43
C GLU A 124 -55.22 -37.49 -4.65
N PHE A 125 -55.39 -38.72 -5.19
CA PHE A 125 -56.22 -39.79 -4.62
C PHE A 125 -55.37 -40.99 -4.19
N PRO A 126 -54.53 -40.86 -3.14
CA PRO A 126 -53.62 -41.90 -2.72
C PRO A 126 -54.37 -43.17 -2.31
N GLY A 127 -53.92 -44.32 -2.84
CA GLY A 127 -54.55 -45.62 -2.59
C GLY A 127 -55.67 -46.00 -3.56
N VAL A 128 -55.96 -45.16 -4.56
CA VAL A 128 -56.90 -45.46 -5.65
C VAL A 128 -56.15 -45.35 -6.98
N ASP A 129 -56.17 -46.43 -7.77
CA ASP A 129 -55.61 -46.40 -9.13
C ASP A 129 -56.67 -45.92 -10.12
N LEU A 130 -56.50 -44.69 -10.62
CA LEU A 130 -57.42 -44.03 -11.53
C LEU A 130 -56.82 -43.94 -12.93
N ASN A 131 -57.57 -44.39 -13.93
CA ASN A 131 -57.31 -44.29 -15.35
C ASN A 131 -58.50 -43.60 -16.02
N THR A 132 -58.27 -42.87 -17.11
CA THR A 132 -59.30 -42.11 -17.84
C THR A 132 -60.00 -41.03 -16.99
N LEU A 133 -59.29 -40.48 -15.99
CA LEU A 133 -59.83 -39.46 -15.10
C LEU A 133 -60.25 -38.21 -15.90
N GLY A 134 -61.52 -37.81 -15.79
CA GLY A 134 -62.04 -36.65 -16.52
C GLY A 134 -62.61 -36.99 -17.89
N PHE A 135 -62.88 -38.27 -18.18
CA PHE A 135 -63.57 -38.68 -19.41
C PHE A 135 -65.02 -38.17 -19.45
N ALA A 136 -65.65 -38.07 -18.28
CA ALA A 136 -66.93 -37.39 -18.10
C ALA A 136 -66.82 -36.47 -16.88
N VAL A 137 -67.40 -35.28 -16.97
CA VAL A 137 -67.41 -34.32 -15.88
C VAL A 137 -68.80 -33.70 -15.79
N SER A 138 -69.30 -33.50 -14.58
CA SER A 138 -70.55 -32.80 -14.31
C SER A 138 -70.38 -31.94 -13.07
N GLY A 139 -70.85 -30.69 -13.12
CA GLY A 139 -70.83 -29.77 -11.98
C GLY A 139 -72.16 -29.02 -11.82
N SER A 140 -72.08 -27.77 -11.34
CA SER A 140 -73.20 -26.81 -11.22
C SER A 140 -74.19 -27.01 -10.06
N LEU A 141 -74.06 -28.06 -9.25
CA LEU A 141 -74.97 -28.35 -8.13
C LEU A 141 -74.20 -28.45 -6.82
N ASP A 142 -74.66 -27.74 -5.80
CA ASP A 142 -74.22 -27.91 -4.41
C ASP A 142 -74.88 -29.18 -3.84
N MET A 143 -74.07 -30.21 -3.56
CA MET A 143 -74.53 -31.52 -3.11
C MET A 143 -74.36 -31.72 -1.60
N ASP A 144 -73.63 -30.83 -0.91
CA ASP A 144 -73.38 -30.91 0.54
C ASP A 144 -73.97 -29.73 1.33
N SER A 145 -74.70 -28.83 0.65
CA SER A 145 -75.36 -27.65 1.22
C SER A 145 -74.39 -26.65 1.86
N ASN A 146 -73.18 -26.51 1.31
CA ASN A 146 -72.18 -25.55 1.79
C ASN A 146 -72.21 -24.18 1.08
N GLU A 147 -73.19 -23.98 0.18
CA GLU A 147 -73.37 -22.82 -0.69
C GLU A 147 -72.40 -22.73 -1.88
N TYR A 148 -71.64 -23.78 -2.19
CA TYR A 148 -70.74 -23.83 -3.36
C TYR A 148 -71.09 -25.02 -4.25
N PRO A 149 -71.05 -24.88 -5.59
CA PRO A 149 -71.32 -25.99 -6.49
C PRO A 149 -70.19 -27.03 -6.42
N ASP A 150 -70.56 -28.30 -6.40
CA ASP A 150 -69.65 -29.44 -6.35
C ASP A 150 -69.42 -30.04 -7.74
N ILE A 151 -68.45 -30.95 -7.85
CA ILE A 151 -68.08 -31.60 -9.11
C ILE A 151 -68.06 -33.13 -8.96
N VAL A 152 -68.57 -33.80 -9.99
CA VAL A 152 -68.55 -35.26 -10.15
C VAL A 152 -67.77 -35.62 -11.40
N ILE A 153 -66.86 -36.56 -11.27
CA ILE A 153 -65.87 -36.90 -12.28
C ILE A 153 -65.94 -38.41 -12.56
N GLY A 154 -66.08 -38.77 -13.83
CA GLY A 154 -66.03 -40.15 -14.31
C GLY A 154 -64.63 -40.59 -14.69
N ALA A 155 -64.27 -41.80 -14.28
CA ALA A 155 -63.07 -42.54 -14.67
C ALA A 155 -63.49 -43.97 -15.06
N TYR A 156 -63.98 -44.14 -16.29
CA TYR A 156 -64.72 -45.34 -16.69
C TYR A 156 -63.84 -46.59 -16.71
N ASP A 157 -62.58 -46.46 -17.13
CA ASP A 157 -61.64 -47.59 -17.22
C ASP A 157 -61.24 -48.12 -15.82
N SER A 158 -61.42 -47.30 -14.79
CA SER A 158 -61.28 -47.70 -13.39
C SER A 158 -62.60 -48.13 -12.74
N GLU A 159 -63.73 -48.07 -13.45
CA GLU A 159 -65.08 -48.28 -12.89
C GLU A 159 -65.38 -47.36 -11.68
N ARG A 160 -64.87 -46.12 -11.71
CA ARG A 160 -65.02 -45.15 -10.59
C ARG A 160 -65.71 -43.86 -11.00
N VAL A 161 -66.39 -43.29 -10.02
CA VAL A 161 -66.89 -41.92 -10.01
C VAL A 161 -66.35 -41.22 -8.78
N ILE A 162 -65.72 -40.06 -8.96
CA ILE A 162 -65.15 -39.25 -7.90
C ILE A 162 -66.11 -38.09 -7.64
N PHE A 163 -66.49 -37.91 -6.38
CA PHE A 163 -67.26 -36.76 -5.92
C PHE A 163 -66.33 -35.83 -5.15
N MET A 164 -66.18 -34.59 -5.60
CA MET A 164 -65.35 -33.58 -4.94
C MET A 164 -66.20 -32.40 -4.52
N LYS A 165 -65.98 -31.98 -3.28
CA LYS A 165 -66.72 -30.88 -2.66
C LYS A 165 -65.93 -29.59 -2.74
N SER A 166 -66.61 -28.50 -3.10
CA SER A 166 -65.99 -27.17 -3.15
C SER A 166 -65.78 -26.61 -1.74
N ARG A 167 -64.67 -25.89 -1.52
CA ARG A 167 -64.33 -25.32 -0.21
C ARG A 167 -64.83 -23.87 -0.12
N PRO A 168 -65.39 -23.44 1.03
CA PRO A 168 -65.77 -22.04 1.22
C PRO A 168 -64.60 -21.07 1.05
N VAL A 169 -64.80 -19.98 0.32
CA VAL A 169 -63.75 -19.00 -0.01
C VAL A 169 -63.79 -17.82 0.96
N VAL A 170 -62.62 -17.49 1.53
CA VAL A 170 -62.42 -16.37 2.46
C VAL A 170 -61.77 -15.20 1.72
N ASN A 171 -62.50 -14.08 1.68
CA ASN A 171 -62.03 -12.82 1.13
C ASN A 171 -61.48 -11.94 2.24
N ILE A 172 -60.16 -11.70 2.23
CA ILE A 172 -59.50 -10.80 3.19
C ILE A 172 -59.16 -9.49 2.49
N THR A 173 -59.67 -8.38 3.04
CA THR A 173 -59.22 -7.04 2.70
C THR A 173 -58.17 -6.62 3.71
N SER A 174 -56.98 -6.23 3.23
CA SER A 174 -55.84 -5.86 4.06
C SER A 174 -55.30 -4.49 3.66
N SER A 175 -54.84 -3.72 4.65
CA SER A 175 -54.16 -2.44 4.42
C SER A 175 -53.07 -2.21 5.46
N MET A 176 -51.92 -1.69 5.03
CA MET A 176 -50.82 -1.31 5.90
C MET A 176 -50.60 0.20 5.80
N LYS A 177 -50.72 0.92 6.93
CA LYS A 177 -50.52 2.38 6.98
C LYS A 177 -49.37 2.74 7.92
N LEU A 178 -48.55 3.70 7.52
CA LEU A 178 -47.46 4.23 8.36
C LEU A 178 -47.92 5.54 9.00
N SER A 179 -47.43 5.83 10.21
CA SER A 179 -47.65 7.12 10.87
C SER A 179 -46.87 8.27 10.21
N LYS A 180 -45.80 7.94 9.48
CA LYS A 180 -44.97 8.83 8.67
C LYS A 180 -44.56 8.10 7.39
N ASP A 181 -44.73 8.73 6.24
CA ASP A 181 -44.30 8.18 4.95
C ASP A 181 -42.78 8.33 4.72
N VAL A 182 -42.18 9.36 5.34
CA VAL A 182 -40.73 9.64 5.32
C VAL A 182 -40.22 9.73 6.77
N LEU A 183 -39.10 9.07 7.05
CA LEU A 183 -38.48 8.99 8.38
C LEU A 183 -37.07 9.56 8.39
N SER A 184 -36.86 10.60 9.20
CA SER A 184 -35.52 11.12 9.50
C SER A 184 -34.80 10.22 10.52
N LEU A 185 -33.52 9.91 10.28
CA LEU A 185 -32.70 9.15 11.23
C LEU A 185 -32.22 10.01 12.41
N GLU A 186 -32.33 11.34 12.30
CA GLU A 186 -32.00 12.30 13.36
C GLU A 186 -33.11 12.38 14.41
N ASP A 187 -34.36 12.14 13.99
CA ASP A 187 -35.56 12.13 14.83
C ASP A 187 -35.65 10.88 15.72
N LYS A 188 -34.80 10.81 16.74
CA LYS A 188 -34.73 9.67 17.67
C LYS A 188 -35.77 9.76 18.79
N THR A 189 -37.03 9.61 18.44
CA THR A 189 -38.18 9.73 19.36
C THR A 189 -38.42 8.49 20.23
N CYS A 190 -38.05 7.29 19.76
CA CYS A 190 -38.22 6.06 20.53
C CYS A 190 -36.99 5.75 21.39
N SER A 191 -37.21 5.04 22.49
CA SER A 191 -36.12 4.55 23.35
C SER A 191 -36.21 3.04 23.51
N LEU A 192 -35.09 2.36 23.27
CA LEU A 192 -34.92 0.95 23.55
C LEU A 192 -34.84 0.70 25.07
N LYS A 193 -34.97 -0.55 25.51
CA LYS A 193 -34.94 -0.88 26.96
C LYS A 193 -33.57 -0.66 27.61
N ASP A 194 -32.51 -0.57 26.81
CA ASP A 194 -31.16 -0.15 27.21
C ASP A 194 -31.00 1.39 27.29
N LYS A 195 -32.08 2.16 27.07
CA LYS A 195 -32.15 3.63 26.97
C LYS A 195 -31.50 4.24 25.73
N THR A 196 -31.09 3.43 24.75
CA THR A 196 -30.60 3.95 23.47
C THR A 196 -31.75 4.60 22.71
N LYS A 197 -31.57 5.86 22.31
CA LYS A 197 -32.54 6.55 21.45
C LYS A 197 -32.41 6.09 20.00
N VAL A 198 -33.54 5.82 19.35
CA VAL A 198 -33.63 5.31 17.97
C VAL A 198 -34.74 5.99 17.19
N ALA A 199 -34.56 6.10 15.87
CA ALA A 199 -35.60 6.53 14.95
C ALA A 199 -36.64 5.41 14.77
N CYS A 200 -37.92 5.76 14.75
CA CYS A 200 -39.01 4.77 14.72
C CYS A 200 -40.25 5.29 14.00
N VAL A 201 -41.06 4.35 13.52
CA VAL A 201 -42.35 4.59 12.86
C VAL A 201 -43.38 3.60 13.37
N GLU A 202 -44.64 4.03 13.47
CA GLU A 202 -45.76 3.16 13.84
C GLU A 202 -46.44 2.66 12.57
N ALA A 203 -46.48 1.34 12.40
CA ALA A 203 -47.19 0.67 11.32
C ALA A 203 -48.54 0.13 11.82
N THR A 204 -49.63 0.45 11.13
CA THR A 204 -50.99 0.00 11.43
C THR A 204 -51.45 -0.97 10.36
N LEU A 205 -51.58 -2.24 10.73
CA LEU A 205 -52.20 -3.27 9.90
C LEU A 205 -53.69 -3.30 10.19
N CYS A 206 -54.52 -3.18 9.16
CA CYS A 206 -55.96 -3.44 9.26
C CYS A 206 -56.37 -4.60 8.35
N LEU A 207 -57.17 -5.50 8.90
CA LEU A 207 -57.71 -6.69 8.24
C LEU A 207 -59.21 -6.76 8.43
N MET A 208 -59.94 -7.12 7.39
CA MET A 208 -61.37 -7.45 7.47
C MET A 208 -61.66 -8.60 6.52
N PHE A 209 -62.39 -9.61 7.00
CA PHE A 209 -62.75 -10.75 6.16
C PHE A 209 -64.25 -10.87 5.92
N SER A 210 -64.57 -11.49 4.79
CA SER A 210 -65.91 -11.87 4.35
C SER A 210 -65.85 -13.21 3.59
N GLY A 211 -67.00 -13.77 3.23
CA GLY A 211 -67.10 -15.04 2.51
C GLY A 211 -68.46 -15.69 2.68
N ILE A 212 -68.97 -16.32 1.62
CA ILE A 212 -70.22 -17.09 1.62
C ILE A 212 -69.92 -18.48 2.21
N GLY A 213 -70.82 -19.10 2.98
CA GLY A 213 -70.55 -20.40 3.64
C GLY A 213 -69.43 -20.43 4.71
N VAL A 214 -68.75 -19.31 4.99
CA VAL A 214 -67.67 -19.22 6.00
C VAL A 214 -68.24 -18.91 7.39
N ALA A 215 -67.67 -19.56 8.41
CA ALA A 215 -67.98 -19.35 9.84
C ALA A 215 -67.89 -17.88 10.29
N SER A 216 -68.56 -17.55 11.40
CA SER A 216 -68.57 -16.19 11.96
C SER A 216 -67.22 -15.72 12.49
N GLU A 217 -66.33 -16.66 12.82
CA GLU A 217 -64.99 -16.42 13.32
C GLU A 217 -63.98 -17.28 12.55
N ILE A 218 -62.81 -16.72 12.26
CA ILE A 218 -61.67 -17.45 11.69
C ILE A 218 -60.41 -17.11 12.47
N ASP A 219 -59.49 -18.06 12.54
CA ASP A 219 -58.19 -17.86 13.14
C ASP A 219 -57.12 -17.76 12.03
N LEU A 220 -56.31 -16.70 12.08
CA LEU A 220 -55.24 -16.42 11.11
C LEU A 220 -53.88 -16.40 11.80
N ALA A 221 -52.89 -17.01 11.15
CA ALA A 221 -51.48 -16.86 11.49
C ALA A 221 -50.93 -15.69 10.66
N LEU A 222 -50.53 -14.62 11.32
CA LEU A 222 -49.83 -13.50 10.70
C LEU A 222 -48.33 -13.70 10.81
N THR A 223 -47.59 -13.43 9.75
CA THR A 223 -46.14 -13.35 9.76
C THR A 223 -45.71 -11.98 9.28
N HIS A 224 -45.20 -11.18 10.21
CA HIS A 224 -44.63 -9.87 9.96
C HIS A 224 -43.14 -10.00 9.63
N THR A 225 -42.71 -9.39 8.53
CA THR A 225 -41.35 -9.40 8.03
C THR A 225 -40.91 -7.96 7.73
N LEU A 226 -39.76 -7.58 8.26
CA LEU A 226 -39.12 -6.28 8.05
C LEU A 226 -37.86 -6.47 7.21
N ASP A 227 -37.75 -5.72 6.11
CA ASP A 227 -36.58 -5.66 5.25
C ASP A 227 -36.12 -7.05 4.75
N GLY A 228 -37.11 -7.89 4.36
CA GLY A 228 -36.90 -9.32 4.09
C GLY A 228 -35.97 -9.63 2.91
N ASN A 229 -35.74 -8.66 2.03
CA ASN A 229 -34.86 -8.81 0.87
C ASN A 229 -33.36 -8.61 1.22
N GLN A 230 -33.04 -8.16 2.44
CA GLN A 230 -31.68 -7.88 2.88
C GLN A 230 -31.11 -9.01 3.76
N LYS A 231 -29.82 -9.33 3.58
CA LYS A 231 -29.10 -10.31 4.44
C LYS A 231 -29.00 -9.84 5.90
N SER A 232 -29.01 -8.54 6.12
CA SER A 232 -28.97 -7.90 7.44
C SER A 232 -30.07 -6.84 7.50
N PRO A 233 -31.22 -7.13 8.13
CA PRO A 233 -32.39 -6.26 8.09
C PRO A 233 -32.11 -4.94 8.81
N ARG A 234 -32.42 -3.81 8.17
CA ARG A 234 -32.16 -2.46 8.68
C ARG A 234 -33.16 -2.02 9.75
N ALA A 235 -34.33 -2.64 9.78
CA ALA A 235 -35.40 -2.33 10.72
C ALA A 235 -35.80 -3.53 11.58
N LEU A 236 -36.20 -3.26 12.82
CA LEU A 236 -36.50 -4.26 13.84
C LEU A 236 -37.75 -3.85 14.63
N PHE A 237 -38.47 -4.84 15.19
CA PHE A 237 -39.62 -4.56 16.05
C PHE A 237 -39.18 -4.04 17.43
N LEU A 238 -39.78 -2.95 17.90
CA LEU A 238 -39.42 -2.32 19.18
C LEU A 238 -39.78 -3.19 20.40
N ASP A 239 -40.94 -3.86 20.35
CA ASP A 239 -41.52 -4.57 21.50
C ASP A 239 -41.21 -6.09 21.54
N ALA A 240 -40.29 -6.58 20.70
CA ALA A 240 -40.02 -8.02 20.58
C ALA A 240 -39.05 -8.56 21.67
N GLN A 241 -39.21 -9.85 22.02
CA GLN A 241 -38.31 -10.65 22.84
C GLN A 241 -37.97 -11.94 22.06
N PRO A 242 -36.69 -12.28 21.81
CA PRO A 242 -35.47 -11.49 22.12
C PRO A 242 -35.43 -10.15 21.37
N TYR A 243 -34.61 -9.21 21.84
CA TYR A 243 -34.34 -7.99 21.08
C TYR A 243 -33.67 -8.37 19.75
N GLN A 244 -33.93 -7.60 18.70
CA GLN A 244 -33.45 -7.84 17.33
C GLN A 244 -34.19 -8.94 16.56
N VAL A 245 -35.51 -8.78 16.46
CA VAL A 245 -36.34 -9.63 15.61
C VAL A 245 -36.85 -8.79 14.44
N SER A 246 -36.54 -9.23 13.22
CA SER A 246 -37.10 -8.70 11.96
C SER A 246 -38.29 -9.51 11.45
N ASN A 247 -38.46 -10.76 11.94
CA ASN A 247 -39.53 -11.67 11.55
C ASN A 247 -40.32 -12.14 12.77
N ARG A 248 -41.63 -11.88 12.80
CA ARG A 248 -42.49 -12.21 13.94
C ARG A 248 -43.80 -12.83 13.47
N SER A 249 -44.16 -13.97 14.06
CA SER A 249 -45.47 -14.57 13.84
C SER A 249 -46.42 -14.34 15.02
N ARG A 250 -47.71 -14.15 14.72
CA ARG A 250 -48.79 -13.99 15.72
C ARG A 250 -50.09 -14.56 15.20
N ASN A 251 -50.77 -15.31 16.06
CA ASN A 251 -52.12 -15.80 15.76
C ASN A 251 -53.16 -14.77 16.22
N ILE A 252 -54.15 -14.52 15.38
CA ILE A 252 -55.28 -13.63 15.68
C ILE A 252 -56.59 -14.31 15.33
N ARG A 253 -57.66 -13.88 16.01
CA ARG A 253 -59.02 -14.25 15.69
C ARG A 253 -59.74 -13.05 15.07
N LEU A 254 -60.32 -13.25 13.89
CA LEU A 254 -61.16 -12.25 13.26
C LEU A 254 -62.65 -12.60 13.40
N LYS A 255 -63.49 -11.57 13.40
CA LYS A 255 -64.96 -11.69 13.29
C LYS A 255 -65.44 -11.21 11.92
N LYS A 256 -66.36 -11.95 11.31
CA LYS A 256 -66.84 -11.70 9.94
C LYS A 256 -67.42 -10.29 9.82
N GLY A 257 -66.96 -9.53 8.83
CA GLY A 257 -67.38 -8.14 8.58
C GLY A 257 -66.91 -7.11 9.61
N VAL A 258 -66.07 -7.49 10.58
CA VAL A 258 -65.50 -6.57 11.57
C VAL A 258 -64.05 -6.27 11.22
N GLN A 259 -63.70 -4.99 11.11
CA GLN A 259 -62.33 -4.57 10.87
C GLN A 259 -61.49 -4.71 12.14
N PHE A 260 -60.42 -5.49 12.05
CA PHE A 260 -59.38 -5.61 13.06
C PHE A 260 -58.20 -4.75 12.67
N CYS A 261 -57.77 -3.82 13.53
CA CYS A 261 -56.57 -3.04 13.32
C CYS A 261 -55.58 -3.25 14.47
N ASN A 262 -54.32 -3.51 14.14
CA ASN A 262 -53.24 -3.66 15.10
C ASN A 262 -52.08 -2.73 14.75
N LYS A 263 -51.61 -1.99 15.76
CA LYS A 263 -50.47 -1.08 15.66
C LYS A 263 -49.19 -1.80 16.07
N THR A 264 -48.09 -1.51 15.41
CA THR A 264 -46.79 -2.09 15.73
C THR A 264 -45.71 -1.06 15.45
N THR A 265 -44.86 -0.81 16.44
CA THR A 265 -43.75 0.13 16.30
C THR A 265 -42.50 -0.56 15.80
N VAL A 266 -41.92 -0.01 14.74
CA VAL A 266 -40.71 -0.47 14.09
C VAL A 266 -39.64 0.59 14.28
N TYR A 267 -38.41 0.20 14.60
CA TYR A 267 -37.27 1.13 14.71
C TYR A 267 -36.18 0.78 13.70
N ILE A 268 -35.46 1.80 13.25
CA ILE A 268 -34.31 1.66 12.34
C ILE A 268 -33.04 1.57 13.19
N GLN A 269 -32.15 0.65 12.82
CA GLN A 269 -30.86 0.50 13.48
C GLN A 269 -29.96 1.74 13.25
N ASN A 270 -29.17 2.14 14.25
CA ASN A 270 -28.34 3.34 14.17
C ASN A 270 -27.19 3.26 13.14
N ALA A 271 -26.78 2.05 12.74
CA ALA A 271 -25.60 1.81 11.90
C ALA A 271 -25.97 1.11 10.58
N ILE A 272 -26.89 1.70 9.81
CA ILE A 272 -27.27 1.20 8.49
C ILE A 272 -26.39 1.84 7.41
N ARG A 273 -25.89 1.03 6.48
CA ARG A 273 -25.11 1.50 5.31
C ARG A 273 -26.06 1.93 4.19
N ASP A 274 -26.94 1.05 3.77
CA ASP A 274 -27.93 1.39 2.74
C ASP A 274 -29.06 2.26 3.31
N LYS A 275 -29.02 3.54 2.96
CA LYS A 275 -30.04 4.56 3.28
C LYS A 275 -30.89 4.95 2.06
N LEU A 276 -30.57 4.41 0.87
CA LEU A 276 -31.22 4.80 -0.37
C LEU A 276 -32.45 3.94 -0.66
N THR A 277 -32.37 2.64 -0.41
CA THR A 277 -33.47 1.72 -0.68
C THR A 277 -34.56 1.84 0.40
N PRO A 278 -35.86 1.88 0.03
CA PRO A 278 -36.94 1.85 1.01
C PRO A 278 -36.88 0.57 1.86
N ILE A 279 -37.35 0.67 3.10
CA ILE A 279 -37.44 -0.48 4.01
C ILE A 279 -38.85 -1.09 3.89
N GLU A 280 -38.94 -2.28 3.30
CA GLU A 280 -40.21 -3.00 3.14
C GLU A 280 -40.74 -3.52 4.50
N ILE A 281 -42.02 -3.28 4.78
CA ILE A 281 -42.80 -3.92 5.83
C ILE A 281 -43.83 -4.80 5.17
N LYS A 282 -43.71 -6.12 5.35
CA LYS A 282 -44.63 -7.11 4.81
C LYS A 282 -45.31 -7.88 5.94
N THR A 283 -46.63 -8.05 5.85
CA THR A 283 -47.36 -8.99 6.71
C THR A 283 -48.11 -9.98 5.86
N SER A 284 -47.65 -11.23 5.82
CA SER A 284 -48.41 -12.34 5.23
C SER A 284 -49.40 -12.93 6.23
N TYR A 285 -50.46 -13.53 5.72
CA TYR A 285 -51.48 -14.19 6.53
C TYR A 285 -51.89 -15.53 5.95
N GLU A 286 -52.05 -16.51 6.84
CA GLU A 286 -52.47 -17.88 6.53
C GLU A 286 -53.60 -18.31 7.45
N LEU A 287 -54.53 -19.15 6.97
CA LEU A 287 -55.60 -19.73 7.78
C LEU A 287 -55.04 -20.78 8.73
N ILE A 288 -55.44 -20.73 10.01
CA ILE A 288 -55.06 -21.74 11.00
C ILE A 288 -56.11 -22.85 10.99
N ASP A 289 -55.62 -24.06 10.72
CA ASP A 289 -56.42 -25.28 10.81
C ASP A 289 -56.56 -25.72 12.27
N LEU A 290 -57.64 -25.31 12.94
CA LEU A 290 -57.83 -25.60 14.37
C LEU A 290 -58.57 -26.89 14.70
N GLU A 291 -59.07 -27.66 13.71
CA GLU A 291 -59.81 -28.89 14.03
C GLU A 291 -59.37 -30.14 13.25
N PRO A 292 -59.19 -31.29 13.94
CA PRO A 292 -58.94 -32.60 13.34
C PRO A 292 -60.23 -33.34 12.94
N TYR A 293 -61.41 -32.72 13.03
CA TYR A 293 -62.66 -33.38 12.68
C TYR A 293 -62.76 -33.59 11.17
N ARG A 294 -62.69 -34.86 10.75
CA ARG A 294 -62.74 -35.36 9.36
C ARG A 294 -63.96 -34.92 8.52
N TYR A 295 -64.97 -34.29 9.12
CA TYR A 295 -66.27 -34.08 8.49
C TYR A 295 -66.60 -32.63 8.12
N VAL A 296 -65.84 -31.64 8.58
CA VAL A 296 -66.06 -30.22 8.24
C VAL A 296 -65.10 -29.79 7.13
N LEU A 297 -65.65 -29.29 6.02
CA LEU A 297 -64.85 -28.74 4.92
C LEU A 297 -64.13 -27.48 5.37
N LYS A 298 -62.81 -27.47 5.19
CA LYS A 298 -61.98 -26.33 5.56
C LYS A 298 -62.12 -25.19 4.55
N PRO A 299 -62.26 -23.94 4.99
CA PRO A 299 -62.26 -22.81 4.07
C PRO A 299 -60.88 -22.63 3.42
N ILE A 300 -60.83 -21.88 2.30
CA ILE A 300 -59.59 -21.52 1.58
C ILE A 300 -59.53 -20.01 1.37
N LEU A 301 -58.34 -19.42 1.38
CA LEU A 301 -58.17 -18.01 1.04
C LEU A 301 -58.44 -17.80 -0.45
N ASN A 302 -59.05 -16.66 -0.81
CA ASN A 302 -59.26 -16.31 -2.20
C ASN A 302 -57.92 -16.15 -2.94
N LEU A 303 -57.73 -16.91 -4.01
CA LEU A 303 -56.54 -16.90 -4.87
C LEU A 303 -56.40 -15.60 -5.69
N ASN A 304 -57.48 -14.85 -5.86
CA ASN A 304 -57.53 -13.61 -6.65
C ASN A 304 -57.14 -12.36 -5.82
N VAL A 305 -56.91 -12.51 -4.53
CA VAL A 305 -56.58 -11.40 -3.62
C VAL A 305 -55.19 -11.64 -3.04
N PRO A 306 -54.36 -10.59 -2.86
CA PRO A 306 -53.06 -10.73 -2.22
C PRO A 306 -53.17 -11.43 -0.85
N THR A 307 -52.21 -12.28 -0.53
CA THR A 307 -52.09 -12.97 0.78
C THR A 307 -51.18 -12.24 1.76
N ALA A 308 -50.81 -11.00 1.43
CA ALA A 308 -49.99 -10.15 2.27
C ALA A 308 -50.36 -8.67 2.10
N ALA A 309 -50.23 -7.93 3.19
CA ALA A 309 -50.24 -6.47 3.19
C ALA A 309 -48.81 -5.94 3.27
N THR A 310 -48.43 -5.07 2.33
CA THR A 310 -47.10 -4.46 2.25
C THR A 310 -47.18 -2.94 2.31
N ASN A 311 -46.13 -2.31 2.83
CA ASN A 311 -45.85 -0.88 2.70
C ASN A 311 -44.34 -0.65 2.86
N GLU A 312 -43.84 0.53 2.50
CA GLU A 312 -42.41 0.85 2.48
C GLU A 312 -42.12 2.11 3.30
N ILE A 313 -41.06 2.08 4.10
CA ILE A 313 -40.57 3.23 4.84
C ILE A 313 -39.46 3.90 4.04
N ASN A 314 -39.66 5.16 3.67
CA ASN A 314 -38.62 5.96 3.03
C ASN A 314 -37.79 6.68 4.09
N ILE A 315 -36.46 6.61 3.98
CA ILE A 315 -35.55 7.40 4.81
C ILE A 315 -35.43 8.78 4.17
N GLU A 316 -35.50 9.84 4.98
CA GLU A 316 -35.32 11.23 4.51
C GLU A 316 -33.95 11.41 3.85
N LYS A 317 -33.92 12.05 2.67
CA LYS A 317 -32.72 12.32 1.89
C LYS A 317 -32.64 13.81 1.58
N ASN A 318 -31.43 14.39 1.63
CA ASN A 318 -31.22 15.78 1.23
C ASN A 318 -30.97 15.90 -0.30
N CYS A 319 -31.87 15.34 -1.11
CA CYS A 319 -31.72 15.21 -2.57
C CYS A 319 -32.65 16.16 -3.37
N GLY A 320 -32.92 17.36 -2.85
CA GLY A 320 -33.79 18.31 -3.55
C GLY A 320 -35.28 17.91 -3.58
N LYS A 321 -35.97 18.22 -4.69
CA LYS A 321 -37.45 18.02 -4.84
C LYS A 321 -37.82 16.75 -5.61
N ASP A 322 -36.85 16.16 -6.30
CA ASP A 322 -36.95 14.98 -7.13
C ASP A 322 -36.50 13.70 -6.40
N ASP A 323 -36.05 13.82 -5.14
CA ASP A 323 -35.63 12.72 -4.26
C ASP A 323 -34.49 11.83 -4.83
N ILE A 324 -33.82 12.30 -5.90
CA ILE A 324 -32.72 11.64 -6.58
C ILE A 324 -31.44 12.44 -6.35
N CYS A 325 -30.57 11.94 -5.47
CA CYS A 325 -29.30 12.61 -5.20
C CYS A 325 -28.35 12.46 -6.40
N ILE A 326 -27.96 13.59 -6.99
CA ILE A 326 -26.96 13.67 -8.06
C ILE A 326 -25.69 14.35 -7.50
N PRO A 327 -24.66 13.58 -7.12
CA PRO A 327 -23.39 14.15 -6.66
C PRO A 327 -22.50 14.63 -7.80
N ASP A 328 -21.44 15.36 -7.46
CA ASP A 328 -20.32 15.74 -8.34
C ASP A 328 -19.02 15.51 -7.55
N LEU A 329 -18.40 14.34 -7.75
CA LEU A 329 -17.30 13.85 -6.91
C LEU A 329 -15.94 14.15 -7.53
N GLN A 330 -15.24 15.13 -6.98
CA GLN A 330 -13.97 15.63 -7.50
C GLN A 330 -12.81 15.09 -6.69
N LEU A 331 -11.77 14.60 -7.37
CA LEU A 331 -10.55 14.06 -6.77
C LEU A 331 -9.33 14.85 -7.23
N LEU A 332 -8.53 15.29 -6.26
CA LEU A 332 -7.19 15.83 -6.46
C LEU A 332 -6.23 15.10 -5.53
N ALA A 333 -5.05 14.74 -6.05
CA ALA A 333 -3.99 14.11 -5.27
C ALA A 333 -2.63 14.75 -5.59
N ALA A 334 -1.75 14.79 -4.60
CA ALA A 334 -0.37 15.24 -4.76
C ALA A 334 0.58 14.34 -3.96
N SER A 335 1.82 14.19 -4.42
CA SER A 335 2.87 13.49 -3.67
C SER A 335 3.78 14.48 -2.95
N ASN A 336 4.37 14.06 -1.82
CA ASN A 336 5.40 14.83 -1.13
C ASN A 336 6.75 14.89 -1.86
N MET A 337 6.93 14.17 -2.96
CA MET A 337 8.17 14.13 -3.74
C MET A 337 7.89 13.96 -5.23
N ASP A 338 8.76 14.52 -6.08
CA ASP A 338 8.66 14.41 -7.54
C ASP A 338 9.38 13.17 -8.10
N GLN A 339 10.28 12.56 -7.32
CA GLN A 339 11.04 11.37 -7.71
C GLN A 339 11.38 10.53 -6.47
N TYR A 340 11.48 9.21 -6.64
CA TYR A 340 11.85 8.28 -5.57
C TYR A 340 13.27 7.75 -5.77
N SER A 341 14.21 8.14 -4.90
CA SER A 341 15.58 7.62 -4.92
C SER A 341 15.66 6.25 -4.22
N ILE A 342 16.17 5.23 -4.91
CA ILE A 342 16.26 3.86 -4.38
C ILE A 342 17.19 3.83 -3.15
N GLY A 343 16.77 3.10 -2.11
CA GLY A 343 17.52 2.98 -0.85
C GLY A 343 17.24 4.12 0.13
N THR A 344 16.45 5.13 -0.26
CA THR A 344 15.87 6.06 0.70
C THR A 344 14.84 5.30 1.56
N LYS A 345 14.97 5.39 2.88
CA LYS A 345 13.92 4.94 3.83
C LYS A 345 12.88 6.03 4.07
N LYS A 346 12.74 6.97 3.13
CA LYS A 346 11.76 8.06 3.21
C LYS A 346 10.39 7.47 2.90
N ARG A 347 9.40 7.86 3.69
CA ARG A 347 8.01 7.47 3.47
C ARG A 347 7.42 8.31 2.35
N LEU A 348 6.59 7.67 1.53
CA LEU A 348 5.84 8.33 0.49
C LEU A 348 4.51 8.79 1.09
N GLU A 349 4.16 10.05 0.88
CA GLU A 349 2.90 10.62 1.35
C GLU A 349 2.08 11.07 0.14
N LEU A 350 0.84 10.61 0.07
CA LEU A 350 -0.13 11.09 -0.92
C LEU A 350 -1.14 11.99 -0.20
N ASP A 351 -1.11 13.28 -0.51
CA ASP A 351 -2.06 14.28 -0.06
C ASP A 351 -3.33 14.19 -0.91
N MET A 352 -4.44 13.77 -0.29
CA MET A 352 -5.72 13.54 -0.95
C MET A 352 -6.69 14.68 -0.63
N THR A 353 -7.29 15.25 -1.67
CA THR A 353 -8.39 16.22 -1.57
C THR A 353 -9.59 15.71 -2.37
N ILE A 354 -10.66 15.36 -1.66
CA ILE A 354 -11.91 14.89 -2.27
C ILE A 354 -13.00 15.88 -1.96
N ARG A 355 -13.75 16.32 -2.97
CA ARG A 355 -14.84 17.27 -2.81
C ARG A 355 -16.11 16.75 -3.46
N ASN A 356 -17.23 16.86 -2.75
CA ASN A 356 -18.55 16.70 -3.35
C ASN A 356 -19.13 18.09 -3.66
N ALA A 357 -19.21 18.47 -4.93
CA ALA A 357 -19.76 19.76 -5.37
C ALA A 357 -21.26 19.70 -5.74
N GLY A 358 -21.86 18.50 -5.70
CA GLY A 358 -23.27 18.25 -5.98
C GLY A 358 -24.09 18.04 -4.70
N GLU A 359 -25.06 17.13 -4.78
CA GLU A 359 -25.90 16.71 -3.65
C GLU A 359 -25.26 15.57 -2.84
N ASP A 360 -25.88 15.15 -1.73
CA ASP A 360 -25.35 14.11 -0.84
C ASP A 360 -25.02 12.80 -1.59
N ALA A 361 -23.77 12.31 -1.44
CA ALA A 361 -23.29 11.08 -2.08
C ALA A 361 -23.25 9.91 -1.09
N PHE A 362 -24.06 8.88 -1.30
CA PHE A 362 -24.16 7.71 -0.43
C PHE A 362 -23.18 6.61 -0.82
N GLU A 363 -22.67 5.91 0.20
CA GLU A 363 -21.63 4.87 0.05
C GLU A 363 -20.44 5.35 -0.79
N SER A 364 -19.95 6.55 -0.50
CA SER A 364 -18.81 7.15 -1.18
C SER A 364 -17.52 6.41 -0.79
N MET A 365 -16.80 5.94 -1.80
CA MET A 365 -15.59 5.11 -1.68
C MET A 365 -14.46 5.69 -2.53
N LEU A 366 -13.25 5.71 -1.97
CA LEU A 366 -12.00 5.93 -2.70
C LEU A 366 -11.29 4.59 -2.90
N TYR A 367 -10.85 4.34 -4.13
CA TYR A 367 -10.02 3.22 -4.52
C TYR A 367 -8.65 3.73 -4.94
N VAL A 368 -7.59 3.21 -4.35
CA VAL A 368 -6.20 3.55 -4.68
C VAL A 368 -5.47 2.29 -5.11
N THR A 369 -5.17 2.19 -6.40
CA THR A 369 -4.37 1.13 -6.99
C THR A 369 -2.89 1.51 -6.89
N MET A 370 -2.12 0.71 -6.18
CA MET A 370 -0.70 0.92 -5.93
C MET A 370 0.15 -0.18 -6.61
N PRO A 371 1.44 0.06 -6.88
CA PRO A 371 2.34 -1.00 -7.32
C PRO A 371 2.47 -2.10 -6.25
N LEU A 372 2.78 -3.33 -6.66
CA LEU A 372 2.94 -4.47 -5.72
C LEU A 372 4.04 -4.25 -4.69
N ASP A 373 5.06 -3.48 -5.07
CA ASP A 373 6.22 -3.16 -4.22
C ASP A 373 5.96 -1.98 -3.26
N VAL A 374 4.71 -1.57 -3.03
CA VAL A 374 4.38 -0.47 -2.12
C VAL A 374 3.38 -0.92 -1.06
N ASN A 375 3.74 -0.78 0.21
CA ASN A 375 2.89 -1.13 1.33
C ASN A 375 2.15 0.08 1.87
N TYR A 376 0.87 -0.10 2.20
CA TYR A 376 0.10 0.86 2.96
C TYR A 376 0.45 0.78 4.45
N ILE A 377 0.74 1.92 5.08
CA ILE A 377 1.02 2.00 6.52
C ILE A 377 -0.25 2.41 7.28
N ASN A 378 -0.72 3.63 7.04
CA ASN A 378 -1.87 4.23 7.73
C ASN A 378 -2.31 5.51 6.99
N ILE A 379 -3.41 6.10 7.45
CA ILE A 379 -3.81 7.46 7.10
C ILE A 379 -3.44 8.44 8.22
N GLU A 380 -2.97 9.62 7.84
CA GLU A 380 -2.82 10.73 8.78
C GLU A 380 -4.12 11.53 8.84
N LYS A 381 -4.71 11.59 10.04
CA LYS A 381 -5.99 12.27 10.27
C LYS A 381 -5.72 13.72 10.64
N SER A 382 -5.68 14.61 9.64
CA SER A 382 -5.64 16.06 9.86
C SER A 382 -6.97 16.52 10.47
N LYS A 383 -7.10 16.58 11.81
CA LYS A 383 -8.30 17.05 12.57
C LYS A 383 -9.62 16.91 11.78
N LEU A 384 -9.96 15.70 11.35
CA LEU A 384 -11.13 15.52 10.49
C LEU A 384 -12.40 15.58 11.33
N ASP A 385 -13.33 16.46 10.95
CA ASP A 385 -14.74 16.41 11.35
C ASP A 385 -15.47 15.15 10.81
N PHE A 386 -14.80 14.35 9.97
CA PHE A 386 -15.39 13.23 9.23
C PHE A 386 -14.47 11.97 9.26
N PRO A 387 -14.91 10.82 9.81
CA PRO A 387 -14.03 9.66 9.98
C PRO A 387 -13.83 8.87 8.68
N VAL A 388 -12.68 9.07 8.03
CA VAL A 388 -12.22 8.21 6.92
C VAL A 388 -11.63 6.90 7.47
N SER A 389 -11.95 5.77 6.83
CA SER A 389 -11.41 4.45 7.19
C SER A 389 -10.97 3.69 5.95
N CYS A 390 -9.71 3.24 5.93
CA CYS A 390 -9.16 2.50 4.80
C CYS A 390 -8.84 1.04 5.16
N SER A 391 -9.08 0.14 4.21
CA SER A 391 -8.83 -1.31 4.31
C SER A 391 -8.42 -1.88 2.95
N GLY A 392 -7.69 -3.00 2.90
CA GLY A 392 -7.62 -3.81 1.68
C GLY A 392 -6.30 -3.87 0.89
N ALA A 393 -5.17 -3.37 1.41
CA ALA A 393 -3.87 -3.58 0.74
C ALA A 393 -3.28 -4.96 1.11
N HIS A 394 -3.79 -6.04 0.50
CA HIS A 394 -3.28 -7.41 0.69
C HIS A 394 -3.00 -8.11 -0.66
N PRO A 395 -1.96 -7.67 -1.40
CA PRO A 395 -1.62 -8.22 -2.72
C PRO A 395 -1.35 -9.74 -2.71
N GLU A 396 -0.93 -10.29 -1.57
CA GLU A 396 -0.67 -11.72 -1.37
C GLU A 396 -1.91 -12.62 -1.55
N LEU A 397 -3.12 -12.08 -1.45
CA LEU A 397 -4.38 -12.83 -1.52
C LEU A 397 -5.16 -12.63 -2.84
N THR A 398 -5.02 -11.46 -3.47
CA THR A 398 -5.86 -11.03 -4.60
C THR A 398 -5.09 -10.81 -5.90
N GLY A 399 -3.76 -10.71 -5.85
CA GLY A 399 -2.93 -10.35 -7.02
C GLY A 399 -2.99 -8.86 -7.40
N GLU A 400 -3.81 -8.07 -6.70
CA GLU A 400 -3.96 -6.61 -6.90
C GLU A 400 -3.71 -5.89 -5.57
N ASN A 401 -2.96 -4.79 -5.60
CA ASN A 401 -2.68 -3.96 -4.43
C ASN A 401 -3.59 -2.71 -4.40
N VAL A 402 -4.85 -2.91 -3.99
CA VAL A 402 -5.88 -1.87 -4.02
C VAL A 402 -6.33 -1.50 -2.61
N LEU A 403 -6.05 -0.26 -2.18
CA LEU A 403 -6.56 0.30 -0.95
C LEU A 403 -7.98 0.84 -1.15
N LYS A 404 -8.91 0.45 -0.27
CA LYS A 404 -10.32 0.90 -0.28
C LYS A 404 -10.59 1.75 0.94
N CYS A 405 -10.97 3.00 0.73
CA CYS A 405 -11.26 3.96 1.78
C CYS A 405 -12.74 4.35 1.77
N ASP A 406 -13.43 4.17 2.91
CA ASP A 406 -14.76 4.72 3.17
C ASP A 406 -14.60 6.21 3.47
N ILE A 407 -15.16 7.03 2.58
CA ILE A 407 -15.07 8.49 2.63
C ILE A 407 -16.43 9.14 2.90
N GLY A 408 -17.49 8.35 3.13
CA GLY A 408 -18.73 8.88 3.68
C GLY A 408 -20.02 8.21 3.23
N ASN A 409 -20.97 8.17 4.15
CA ASN A 409 -22.31 7.62 3.90
C ASN A 409 -23.42 8.38 4.67
N PRO A 410 -23.88 9.53 4.14
CA PRO A 410 -23.41 10.18 2.91
C PRO A 410 -22.14 11.02 3.12
N LEU A 411 -21.43 11.31 2.02
CA LEU A 411 -20.53 12.45 1.88
C LEU A 411 -21.40 13.68 1.52
N PRO A 412 -21.60 14.63 2.45
CA PRO A 412 -22.58 15.69 2.25
C PRO A 412 -22.26 16.63 1.08
N ALA A 413 -23.28 17.28 0.55
CA ALA A 413 -23.16 18.36 -0.43
C ALA A 413 -22.16 19.43 0.02
N ASN A 414 -21.31 19.90 -0.90
CA ASN A 414 -20.24 20.87 -0.68
C ASN A 414 -19.19 20.49 0.37
N LYS A 415 -19.13 19.22 0.81
CA LYS A 415 -18.10 18.77 1.75
C LYS A 415 -16.79 18.52 1.02
N THR A 416 -15.69 19.01 1.61
CA THR A 416 -14.32 18.70 1.18
C THR A 416 -13.62 17.91 2.28
N LEU A 417 -12.95 16.83 1.90
CA LEU A 417 -12.15 15.96 2.75
C LEU A 417 -10.69 16.08 2.36
N ASN A 418 -9.84 16.32 3.36
CA ASN A 418 -8.39 16.37 3.21
C ASN A 418 -7.76 15.38 4.17
N PHE A 419 -6.95 14.46 3.65
CA PHE A 419 -6.20 13.49 4.45
C PHE A 419 -4.98 13.00 3.70
N LYS A 420 -4.00 12.45 4.44
CA LYS A 420 -2.80 11.86 3.84
C LYS A 420 -2.83 10.35 3.91
N ILE A 421 -2.40 9.70 2.83
CA ILE A 421 -2.12 8.27 2.81
C ILE A 421 -0.61 8.08 2.95
N LEU A 422 -0.18 7.35 3.98
CA LEU A 422 1.22 7.05 4.25
C LEU A 422 1.59 5.69 3.68
N LEU A 423 2.58 5.67 2.80
CA LEU A 423 3.03 4.51 2.04
C LEU A 423 4.53 4.23 2.27
N GLU A 424 4.89 2.96 2.22
CA GLU A 424 6.28 2.48 2.33
C GLU A 424 6.62 1.58 1.14
N PRO A 425 7.50 2.02 0.23
CA PRO A 425 8.02 1.16 -0.83
C PRO A 425 8.85 0.00 -0.23
N SER A 426 8.42 -1.23 -0.49
CA SER A 426 9.13 -2.46 -0.17
C SER A 426 10.24 -2.67 -1.18
N ARG A 427 11.51 -2.70 -0.74
CA ARG A 427 12.74 -3.05 -1.50
C ARG A 427 12.51 -3.09 -3.01
N VAL A 428 12.30 -1.92 -3.62
CA VAL A 428 11.89 -1.76 -5.03
C VAL A 428 12.73 -2.68 -5.91
N VAL A 429 12.14 -3.77 -6.41
CA VAL A 429 12.85 -4.73 -7.24
C VAL A 429 12.68 -4.27 -8.68
N SER A 430 13.74 -3.62 -9.18
CA SER A 430 14.07 -3.34 -10.58
C SER A 430 13.21 -4.06 -11.64
N SER A 431 12.01 -3.53 -11.92
CA SER A 431 11.27 -3.91 -13.12
C SER A 431 10.49 -2.76 -13.73
N THR A 432 10.06 -1.77 -12.93
CA THR A 432 9.38 -0.56 -13.42
C THR A 432 10.26 0.68 -13.22
N ASN A 433 10.33 1.52 -14.25
CA ASN A 433 11.02 2.81 -14.20
C ASN A 433 10.27 3.82 -13.32
N ASP A 434 8.95 3.68 -13.19
CA ASP A 434 8.07 4.60 -12.50
C ASP A 434 7.12 3.86 -11.53
N LEU A 435 6.82 4.48 -10.38
CA LEU A 435 5.77 4.05 -9.45
C LEU A 435 4.48 4.77 -9.83
N VAL A 436 3.51 4.02 -10.36
CA VAL A 436 2.22 4.56 -10.82
C VAL A 436 1.15 4.32 -9.76
N PHE A 437 0.47 5.39 -9.36
CA PHE A 437 -0.64 5.37 -8.41
C PHE A 437 -1.90 5.86 -9.11
N SER A 438 -2.89 4.98 -9.25
CA SER A 438 -4.17 5.29 -9.88
C SER A 438 -5.27 5.37 -8.82
N MET A 439 -5.98 6.49 -8.75
CA MET A 439 -6.98 6.77 -7.73
C MET A 439 -8.34 7.08 -8.36
N VAL A 440 -9.40 6.45 -7.85
CA VAL A 440 -10.78 6.64 -8.32
C VAL A 440 -11.69 6.88 -7.12
N VAL A 441 -12.54 7.91 -7.19
CA VAL A 441 -13.65 8.11 -6.25
C VAL A 441 -14.99 7.71 -6.89
N ASN A 442 -15.83 6.97 -6.17
CA ASN A 442 -17.13 6.52 -6.65
C ASN A 442 -18.18 6.52 -5.53
N SER A 443 -19.46 6.53 -5.89
CA SER A 443 -20.60 6.37 -4.98
C SER A 443 -21.66 5.45 -5.58
N THR A 444 -22.71 5.13 -4.82
CA THR A 444 -23.87 4.37 -5.35
C THR A 444 -24.88 5.24 -6.11
N ASN A 445 -24.75 6.56 -6.00
CA ASN A 445 -25.62 7.50 -6.68
C ASN A 445 -25.24 7.68 -8.16
N PRO A 446 -26.23 7.97 -9.03
CA PRO A 446 -25.96 8.33 -10.42
C PRO A 446 -25.33 9.73 -10.50
N GLU A 447 -24.14 9.81 -11.09
CA GLU A 447 -23.47 11.07 -11.40
C GLU A 447 -23.65 11.44 -12.90
N LYS A 448 -23.57 12.73 -13.24
CA LYS A 448 -23.66 13.19 -14.63
C LYS A 448 -22.44 12.75 -15.41
N ASN A 449 -22.63 12.20 -16.60
CA ASN A 449 -21.53 11.76 -17.48
C ASN A 449 -20.50 12.87 -17.79
N GLU A 450 -20.89 14.13 -17.67
CA GLU A 450 -20.03 15.29 -17.92
C GLU A 450 -19.09 15.60 -16.75
N THR A 451 -19.35 15.13 -15.53
CA THR A 451 -18.52 15.43 -14.35
C THR A 451 -17.60 14.27 -13.96
N THR A 452 -17.92 13.04 -14.37
CA THR A 452 -17.19 11.81 -13.98
C THR A 452 -15.70 11.79 -14.34
N TYR A 453 -15.23 12.64 -15.26
CA TYR A 453 -13.82 12.72 -15.64
C TYR A 453 -12.92 13.22 -14.51
N ASN A 454 -13.47 13.98 -13.55
CA ASN A 454 -12.73 14.55 -12.42
C ASN A 454 -12.71 13.64 -11.18
N ASN A 455 -13.29 12.43 -11.30
CA ASN A 455 -13.32 11.41 -10.26
C ASN A 455 -12.04 10.55 -10.25
N PHE A 456 -11.19 10.70 -11.27
CA PHE A 456 -9.95 9.94 -11.47
C PHE A 456 -8.73 10.84 -11.39
N PHE A 457 -7.68 10.35 -10.74
CA PHE A 457 -6.38 11.01 -10.71
C PHE A 457 -5.26 9.97 -10.73
N GLU A 458 -4.17 10.27 -11.44
CA GLU A 458 -3.00 9.40 -11.55
C GLU A 458 -1.73 10.17 -11.21
N ILE A 459 -0.84 9.54 -10.43
CA ILE A 459 0.48 10.06 -10.09
C ILE A 459 1.52 9.06 -10.59
N GLU A 460 2.46 9.53 -11.42
CA GLU A 460 3.62 8.78 -11.87
C GLU A 460 4.88 9.33 -11.17
N LEU A 461 5.54 8.50 -10.36
CA LEU A 461 6.77 8.88 -9.67
C LEU A 461 7.98 8.15 -10.26
N PRO A 462 8.88 8.86 -10.95
CA PRO A 462 10.09 8.25 -11.50
C PRO A 462 11.03 7.75 -10.42
N VAL A 463 11.56 6.54 -10.62
CA VAL A 463 12.52 5.90 -9.72
C VAL A 463 13.94 6.16 -10.21
N ARG A 464 14.80 6.74 -9.35
CA ARG A 464 16.19 7.04 -9.70
C ARG A 464 17.19 6.43 -8.72
N VAL A 465 18.43 6.21 -9.20
CA VAL A 465 19.55 5.77 -8.37
C VAL A 465 20.44 6.96 -8.05
N GLU A 466 20.65 7.21 -6.76
CA GLU A 466 21.42 8.35 -6.25
C GLU A 466 22.54 7.84 -5.33
N VAL A 467 23.78 8.04 -5.78
CA VAL A 467 24.98 7.62 -5.06
C VAL A 467 25.83 8.83 -4.73
N ALA A 468 26.30 8.93 -3.48
CA ALA A 468 27.21 9.97 -3.04
C ALA A 468 28.43 9.32 -2.40
N LEU A 469 29.52 9.20 -3.16
CA LEU A 469 30.79 8.70 -2.64
C LEU A 469 31.49 9.78 -1.79
N ALA A 470 32.11 9.39 -0.69
CA ALA A 470 32.96 10.25 0.11
C ALA A 470 34.36 9.64 0.13
N VAL A 471 35.35 10.40 -0.31
CA VAL A 471 36.76 9.98 -0.33
C VAL A 471 37.56 10.92 0.55
N ARG A 472 38.38 10.36 1.43
CA ARG A 472 39.26 11.08 2.35
C ARG A 472 40.61 10.39 2.43
N GLY A 473 41.64 11.10 2.85
CA GLY A 473 42.94 10.47 3.10
C GLY A 473 43.90 11.34 3.91
N ILE A 474 44.82 10.69 4.60
CA ILE A 474 45.83 11.34 5.45
C ILE A 474 47.19 10.65 5.34
N SER A 475 48.26 11.41 5.61
CA SER A 475 49.62 10.88 5.77
C SER A 475 49.97 10.78 7.25
N VAL A 476 50.54 9.64 7.66
CA VAL A 476 50.97 9.38 9.03
C VAL A 476 52.46 9.01 9.03
N PRO A 477 53.35 9.89 9.50
CA PRO A 477 53.09 11.27 9.92
C PRO A 477 52.81 12.22 8.74
N GLU A 478 52.17 13.37 9.00
CA GLU A 478 51.93 14.41 7.99
C GLU A 478 53.24 15.12 7.61
N VAL A 479 54.09 15.33 8.61
CA VAL A 479 55.42 15.92 8.46
C VAL A 479 56.47 14.91 8.92
N VAL A 480 57.39 14.60 8.02
CA VAL A 480 58.55 13.76 8.28
C VAL A 480 59.76 14.67 8.44
N THR A 481 60.43 14.60 9.59
CA THR A 481 61.67 15.35 9.84
C THR A 481 62.80 14.36 10.11
N TYR A 482 63.92 14.51 9.41
CA TYR A 482 65.11 13.72 9.68
C TYR A 482 66.39 14.55 9.53
N ASN A 483 67.44 14.12 10.22
CA ASN A 483 68.73 14.82 10.23
C ASN A 483 69.54 14.44 9.00
N LYS A 484 69.92 15.44 8.18
CA LYS A 484 70.73 15.22 6.98
C LYS A 484 72.14 14.74 7.31
N SER A 485 72.67 15.12 8.47
CA SER A 485 74.05 14.83 8.92
C SER A 485 74.24 13.42 9.47
N GLU A 486 73.20 12.59 9.53
CA GLU A 486 73.30 11.19 9.95
C GLU A 486 73.86 10.32 8.81
N GLU A 487 74.93 9.56 9.07
CA GLU A 487 75.58 8.71 8.06
C GLU A 487 74.61 7.64 7.51
N ILE A 488 74.51 7.55 6.18
CA ILE A 488 73.74 6.50 5.49
C ILE A 488 74.62 5.24 5.39
N PRO A 489 74.16 4.06 5.84
CA PRO A 489 74.91 2.82 5.71
C PRO A 489 75.20 2.47 4.23
N LYS A 490 76.41 1.97 3.95
CA LYS A 490 76.83 1.55 2.59
C LYS A 490 76.08 0.32 2.06
N SER A 491 75.40 -0.44 2.92
CA SER A 491 74.59 -1.60 2.56
C SER A 491 73.30 -1.57 3.38
N MET A 492 72.16 -1.48 2.72
CA MET A 492 70.85 -1.46 3.36
C MET A 492 70.39 -2.89 3.63
N VAL A 493 70.29 -3.27 4.91
CA VAL A 493 69.83 -4.61 5.33
C VAL A 493 68.53 -4.52 6.13
N ARG A 494 68.36 -3.46 6.92
CA ARG A 494 67.18 -3.22 7.75
C ARG A 494 66.33 -2.11 7.17
N GLU A 495 65.04 -2.15 7.46
CA GLU A 495 64.10 -1.11 7.05
C GLU A 495 64.48 0.30 7.58
N THR A 496 65.19 0.43 8.70
CA THR A 496 65.64 1.73 9.24
C THR A 496 66.76 2.38 8.45
N ASP A 497 67.49 1.60 7.66
CA ASP A 497 68.69 2.08 6.98
C ASP A 497 68.33 2.98 5.78
N ILE A 498 67.10 2.86 5.24
CA ILE A 498 66.60 3.66 4.11
C ILE A 498 65.97 4.99 4.53
N GLY A 499 65.27 5.02 5.67
CA GLY A 499 64.62 6.22 6.18
C GLY A 499 63.37 5.99 7.02
N PRO A 500 62.71 7.07 7.45
CA PRO A 500 61.54 7.05 8.31
C PRO A 500 60.31 6.40 7.64
N GLU A 501 59.43 5.82 8.45
CA GLU A 501 58.17 5.20 8.01
C GLU A 501 57.12 6.26 7.70
N VAL A 502 56.44 6.08 6.57
CA VAL A 502 55.33 6.92 6.10
C VAL A 502 54.19 6.00 5.69
N THR A 503 53.02 6.19 6.30
CA THR A 503 51.82 5.44 5.97
C THR A 503 50.76 6.38 5.42
N HIS A 504 50.27 6.13 4.22
CA HIS A 504 49.10 6.83 3.70
C HIS A 504 47.86 6.00 3.95
N VAL A 505 46.83 6.65 4.51
CA VAL A 505 45.54 6.02 4.82
C VAL A 505 44.49 6.72 3.99
N TYR A 506 43.71 5.94 3.23
CA TYR A 506 42.58 6.41 2.45
C TYR A 506 41.29 5.79 2.96
N GLU A 507 40.22 6.56 2.99
CA GLU A 507 38.86 6.14 3.33
C GLU A 507 37.94 6.41 2.13
N VAL A 508 37.21 5.40 1.68
CA VAL A 508 36.17 5.51 0.66
C VAL A 508 34.87 4.99 1.25
N GLY A 509 33.85 5.85 1.32
CA GLY A 509 32.54 5.49 1.87
C GLY A 509 31.38 5.91 0.97
N ASN A 510 30.22 5.30 1.18
CA ASN A 510 28.98 5.65 0.50
C ASN A 510 28.07 6.43 1.46
N GLN A 511 27.89 7.72 1.23
CA GLN A 511 26.97 8.57 1.98
C GLN A 511 25.57 8.64 1.33
N GLY A 512 25.46 8.21 0.06
CA GLY A 512 24.23 8.23 -0.71
C GLY A 512 23.19 7.21 -0.22
N PRO A 513 21.92 7.39 -0.59
CA PRO A 513 20.86 6.45 -0.23
C PRO A 513 20.97 5.10 -0.93
N SER A 514 21.44 5.07 -2.18
CA SER A 514 21.53 3.85 -2.99
C SER A 514 22.80 3.05 -2.71
N SER A 515 22.72 1.72 -2.69
CA SER A 515 23.87 0.85 -2.48
C SER A 515 24.66 0.60 -3.76
N ILE A 516 25.96 0.34 -3.61
CA ILE A 516 26.88 0.08 -4.72
C ILE A 516 27.24 -1.41 -4.71
N LYS A 517 27.09 -2.09 -5.84
CA LYS A 517 27.43 -3.52 -5.95
C LYS A 517 28.93 -3.71 -6.17
N GLN A 518 29.53 -2.93 -7.06
CA GLN A 518 30.96 -2.97 -7.32
C GLN A 518 31.52 -1.59 -7.70
N GLY A 519 32.71 -1.29 -7.21
CA GLY A 519 33.51 -0.12 -7.59
C GLY A 519 35.00 -0.44 -7.65
N GLU A 520 35.75 0.36 -8.39
CA GLU A 520 37.20 0.29 -8.52
C GLU A 520 37.86 1.49 -7.85
N VAL A 521 39.02 1.25 -7.24
CA VAL A 521 39.87 2.26 -6.63
C VAL A 521 41.29 2.07 -7.15
N TYR A 522 41.89 3.14 -7.65
CA TYR A 522 43.25 3.19 -8.14
C TYR A 522 44.08 4.11 -7.25
N ILE A 523 45.13 3.58 -6.62
CA ILE A 523 46.06 4.37 -5.82
C ILE A 523 47.39 4.46 -6.58
N LEU A 524 47.75 5.67 -6.97
CA LEU A 524 48.96 6.00 -7.71
C LEU A 524 50.06 6.34 -6.69
N TRP A 525 50.99 5.40 -6.52
CA TRP A 525 52.03 5.46 -5.49
C TRP A 525 53.38 5.94 -6.05
N PRO A 526 53.96 7.07 -5.63
CA PRO A 526 55.18 7.62 -6.22
C PRO A 526 56.41 6.81 -5.79
N THR A 527 56.80 5.84 -6.60
CA THR A 527 57.86 4.88 -6.29
C THR A 527 59.23 5.45 -6.64
N ASN A 528 59.40 5.97 -7.87
CA ASN A 528 60.69 6.48 -8.37
C ASN A 528 60.55 7.86 -9.05
N THR A 529 61.65 8.60 -9.14
CA THR A 529 61.81 9.74 -10.05
C THR A 529 61.95 9.24 -11.50
N LEU A 530 61.79 10.14 -12.49
CA LEU A 530 62.01 9.81 -13.91
C LEU A 530 63.44 9.31 -14.20
N ASP A 531 64.41 9.74 -13.39
CA ASP A 531 65.81 9.31 -13.46
C ASP A 531 66.08 7.96 -12.75
N GLY A 532 65.04 7.28 -12.28
CA GLY A 532 65.13 5.96 -11.66
C GLY A 532 65.53 5.94 -10.18
N LYS A 533 65.50 7.08 -9.48
CA LYS A 533 65.83 7.15 -8.03
C LYS A 533 64.59 6.91 -7.18
N SER A 534 64.70 6.08 -6.13
CA SER A 534 63.57 5.73 -5.26
C SER A 534 63.07 6.93 -4.44
N LEU A 535 61.74 7.06 -4.26
CA LEU A 535 61.07 8.07 -3.44
C LEU A 535 60.42 7.43 -2.22
N LEU A 536 59.18 6.93 -2.35
CA LEU A 536 58.47 6.21 -1.29
C LEU A 536 58.53 4.71 -1.54
N TYR A 537 59.39 4.02 -0.79
CA TYR A 537 59.63 2.60 -0.92
C TYR A 537 58.54 1.78 -0.23
N LEU A 538 57.81 0.95 -0.99
CA LEU A 538 56.75 0.10 -0.47
C LEU A 538 57.32 -1.04 0.38
N MET A 539 56.90 -1.09 1.66
CA MET A 539 57.37 -2.09 2.61
C MET A 539 56.48 -3.33 2.68
N ALA A 540 55.18 -3.16 2.48
CA ALA A 540 54.18 -4.22 2.62
C ALA A 540 53.06 -4.08 1.57
N GLN A 541 52.31 -5.16 1.37
CA GLN A 541 51.07 -5.09 0.56
C GLN A 541 50.06 -4.14 1.24
N PRO A 542 49.16 -3.50 0.46
CA PRO A 542 48.13 -2.64 1.02
C PRO A 542 47.28 -3.38 2.05
N GLU A 543 47.14 -2.81 3.25
CA GLU A 543 46.22 -3.33 4.26
C GLU A 543 44.83 -2.77 3.99
N VAL A 544 43.85 -3.64 3.79
CA VAL A 544 42.46 -3.28 3.50
C VAL A 544 41.57 -3.65 4.68
N ARG A 545 40.73 -2.72 5.13
CA ARG A 545 39.66 -3.00 6.09
C ARG A 545 38.30 -2.61 5.51
N GLY A 546 37.36 -3.55 5.57
CA GLY A 546 36.06 -3.44 4.90
C GLY A 546 35.97 -4.39 3.71
N ASN A 547 34.88 -4.30 2.95
CA ASN A 547 34.60 -5.19 1.82
C ASN A 547 35.32 -4.73 0.56
N ALA A 548 36.65 -4.86 0.53
CA ALA A 548 37.43 -4.61 -0.67
C ALA A 548 38.65 -5.52 -0.76
N GLN A 549 39.17 -5.69 -1.96
CA GLN A 549 40.33 -6.51 -2.26
C GLN A 549 41.25 -5.76 -3.21
N CYS A 550 42.54 -5.66 -2.87
CA CYS A 550 43.56 -5.10 -3.73
C CYS A 550 44.30 -6.19 -4.50
N GLU A 551 44.75 -5.85 -5.70
CA GLU A 551 45.64 -6.72 -6.48
C GLU A 551 46.99 -6.85 -5.82
N ARG A 552 47.61 -8.01 -6.01
CA ARG A 552 48.93 -8.28 -5.46
C ARG A 552 49.97 -7.51 -6.25
N ILE A 553 50.74 -6.67 -5.56
CA ILE A 553 51.83 -5.90 -6.16
C ILE A 553 53.09 -6.77 -6.16
N GLU A 554 53.75 -6.95 -7.31
CA GLU A 554 54.94 -7.80 -7.43
C GLU A 554 56.19 -7.17 -6.80
N ASP A 555 56.41 -5.86 -7.01
CA ASP A 555 57.59 -5.12 -6.57
C ASP A 555 57.46 -4.55 -5.14
N VAL A 556 56.88 -5.30 -4.20
CA VAL A 556 56.85 -4.91 -2.79
C VAL A 556 58.11 -5.39 -2.09
N ASN A 557 58.80 -4.47 -1.42
CA ASN A 557 60.07 -4.72 -0.75
C ASN A 557 61.09 -5.52 -1.61
N PRO A 558 61.44 -5.08 -2.83
CA PRO A 558 62.31 -5.83 -3.74
C PRO A 558 63.73 -6.09 -3.18
N LEU A 559 64.21 -5.23 -2.28
CA LEU A 559 65.51 -5.37 -1.60
C LEU A 559 65.48 -6.37 -0.43
N ASN A 560 64.34 -6.99 -0.14
CA ASN A 560 64.14 -7.91 0.98
C ASN A 560 64.66 -7.36 2.32
N LEU A 561 64.37 -6.08 2.59
CA LEU A 561 64.80 -5.42 3.82
C LEU A 561 64.15 -6.10 5.02
N GLN A 562 64.94 -6.35 6.07
CA GLN A 562 64.44 -6.99 7.29
C GLN A 562 63.52 -6.04 8.05
N GLU A 563 62.28 -6.47 8.24
CA GLU A 563 61.28 -5.77 9.03
C GLU A 563 61.61 -5.83 10.52
N ILE A 564 61.31 -4.75 11.25
CA ILE A 564 61.38 -4.78 12.71
C ILE A 564 60.24 -5.66 13.23
N ARG A 565 60.56 -6.77 13.92
CA ARG A 565 59.58 -7.59 14.65
C ARG A 565 58.85 -6.73 15.69
N ARG A 566 57.63 -6.30 15.37
CA ARG A 566 56.75 -5.62 16.32
C ARG A 566 56.31 -6.61 17.39
N ARG A 567 56.69 -6.39 18.66
CA ARG A 567 55.93 -6.97 19.78
C ARG A 567 54.55 -6.31 19.79
N PRO A 568 53.45 -7.00 20.14
CA PRO A 568 52.16 -6.35 20.36
C PRO A 568 52.25 -5.54 21.65
N ARG A 569 52.86 -4.36 21.59
CA ARG A 569 52.68 -3.29 22.56
C ARG A 569 51.50 -2.45 22.06
N ASN A 570 50.68 -1.96 22.99
CA ASN A 570 49.49 -1.11 22.80
C ASN A 570 49.76 0.25 22.12
N HIS A 571 50.51 0.27 21.01
CA HIS A 571 50.71 1.37 20.07
C HIS A 571 50.44 0.88 18.65
N ASN A 572 49.47 -0.02 18.50
CA ASN A 572 48.64 0.05 17.30
C ASN A 572 47.82 1.33 17.51
N ILE A 573 48.16 2.41 16.80
CA ILE A 573 47.21 3.51 16.64
C ILE A 573 45.93 2.82 16.15
N SER A 574 44.90 2.83 16.99
CA SER A 574 43.63 2.20 16.63
C SER A 574 43.13 2.91 15.37
N ILE A 575 42.43 2.21 14.48
CA ILE A 575 41.74 2.92 13.40
C ILE A 575 40.71 3.91 13.98
N GLN A 576 40.25 3.71 15.22
CA GLN A 576 39.51 4.76 15.95
C GLN A 576 40.33 6.04 16.13
N ASP A 577 41.62 5.95 16.47
CA ASP A 577 42.50 7.11 16.67
C ASP A 577 42.85 7.78 15.33
N LEU A 578 43.02 6.99 14.25
CA LEU A 578 43.18 7.52 12.87
C LEU A 578 41.90 8.20 12.38
N LYS A 579 40.73 7.62 12.66
CA LYS A 579 39.43 8.26 12.39
C LYS A 579 39.23 9.53 13.18
N GLU A 580 39.60 9.55 14.46
CA GLU A 580 39.56 10.77 15.28
C GLU A 580 40.52 11.84 14.73
N GLN A 581 41.69 11.48 14.21
CA GLN A 581 42.59 12.42 13.53
C GLN A 581 42.02 12.94 12.21
N MET A 582 41.34 12.09 11.42
CA MET A 582 40.62 12.50 10.20
C MET A 582 39.43 13.42 10.52
N LEU A 583 38.76 13.23 11.67
CA LEU A 583 37.65 14.08 12.15
C LEU A 583 38.11 15.35 12.88
N MET A 584 39.28 15.34 13.53
CA MET A 584 39.83 16.49 14.28
C MET A 584 40.58 17.50 13.41
N GLY A 585 40.96 17.15 12.17
CA GLY A 585 41.39 18.13 11.17
C GLY A 585 40.35 19.22 10.92
N ASP A 586 39.08 18.89 11.13
CA ASP A 586 37.92 19.78 10.98
C ASP A 586 37.70 20.70 12.20
N TRP A 587 38.09 20.26 13.40
CA TRP A 587 37.83 20.98 14.67
C TRP A 587 38.86 22.06 15.03
N ARG A 588 40.04 22.09 14.39
CA ARG A 588 41.08 23.10 14.70
C ARG A 588 40.73 24.52 14.27
N SER A 589 39.60 24.74 13.59
CA SER A 589 39.06 26.08 13.31
C SER A 589 38.19 26.66 14.43
N LYS A 590 37.82 25.87 15.46
CA LYS A 590 36.94 26.35 16.53
C LYS A 590 37.44 26.01 17.94
N SER A 591 37.63 27.08 18.71
CA SER A 591 37.68 27.19 20.17
C SER A 591 39.05 27.15 20.87
N SER A 592 39.51 28.34 21.24
CA SER A 592 40.12 28.59 22.54
C SER A 592 39.04 28.58 23.63
N LEU A 593 39.24 27.81 24.70
CA LEU A 593 39.03 28.17 26.12
C LEU A 593 38.59 26.95 26.95
N PHE A 594 39.54 26.51 27.77
CA PHE A 594 39.42 25.96 29.13
C PHE A 594 38.12 25.23 29.51
N LYS A 595 38.26 23.94 29.82
CA LYS A 595 37.53 23.30 30.92
C LYS A 595 38.49 22.57 31.86
N SER A 596 38.34 22.87 33.15
CA SER A 596 38.77 22.02 34.26
C SER A 596 37.52 21.37 34.90
N PRO A 597 37.62 20.17 35.51
CA PRO A 597 36.51 19.24 35.52
C PRO A 597 35.77 19.07 36.87
N ASN A 598 34.49 18.70 36.71
CA ASN A 598 33.64 17.82 37.52
C ASN A 598 33.26 18.19 38.97
N SER A 599 31.93 18.26 39.21
CA SER A 599 31.22 17.17 39.92
C SER A 599 29.68 17.33 39.93
N VAL A 600 29.01 16.28 39.41
CA VAL A 600 27.91 15.50 40.04
C VAL A 600 26.81 16.24 40.83
N ARG A 601 25.55 16.22 40.35
CA ARG A 601 24.36 15.43 40.85
C ARG A 601 23.00 16.10 40.53
N LYS A 602 22.09 15.29 39.94
CA LYS A 602 20.61 15.25 40.07
C LYS A 602 19.82 16.54 40.41
N ARG A 603 18.82 16.90 39.59
CA ARG A 603 17.37 16.72 39.88
C ARG A 603 16.47 17.23 38.73
N ARG A 604 15.19 16.85 38.88
CA ARG A 604 14.02 16.80 38.00
C ARG A 604 13.18 18.09 38.12
N GLU A 605 12.70 18.66 37.00
CA GLU A 605 11.51 19.54 36.83
C GLU A 605 11.44 19.91 35.32
N LYS A 606 10.39 19.58 34.54
CA LYS A 606 9.01 20.08 34.42
C LYS A 606 8.89 21.46 33.73
N ARG A 607 8.25 21.39 32.54
CA ARG A 607 7.34 22.35 31.89
C ARG A 607 7.88 23.35 30.84
N GLU A 608 7.07 23.42 29.78
CA GLU A 608 6.72 24.53 28.89
C GLU A 608 7.54 24.79 27.61
N GLU A 609 6.75 24.76 26.52
CA GLU A 609 6.88 25.34 25.19
C GLU A 609 7.77 26.59 25.12
N ASP A 610 8.54 26.70 24.02
CA ASP A 610 8.42 27.85 23.14
C ASP A 610 9.12 27.57 21.79
N ASP A 611 8.45 28.05 20.74
CA ASP A 611 8.80 27.99 19.32
C ASP A 611 10.19 28.56 19.01
N LEU A 612 10.95 27.89 18.15
CA LEU A 612 12.16 28.44 17.55
C LEU A 612 12.09 28.37 16.02
N TYR A 613 11.88 29.54 15.42
CA TYR A 613 12.09 29.83 14.01
C TYR A 613 13.57 29.55 13.66
N LEU A 614 13.82 28.61 12.74
CA LEU A 614 15.11 28.47 12.06
C LEU A 614 15.01 29.18 10.71
N LEU A 615 15.60 30.37 10.66
CA LEU A 615 15.99 31.04 9.43
C LEU A 615 17.22 30.33 8.87
N ASP A 616 17.15 30.05 7.58
CA ASP A 616 18.25 29.57 6.75
C ASP A 616 19.47 30.48 6.91
N ALA A 617 20.60 29.86 7.24
CA ALA A 617 21.92 30.43 7.07
C ALA A 617 22.75 29.42 6.26
N GLU A 618 22.71 29.60 4.94
CA GLU A 618 23.74 29.10 4.04
C GLU A 618 25.06 29.76 4.45
N ASP A 619 26.02 28.96 4.91
CA ASP A 619 27.40 29.40 5.07
C ASP A 619 28.32 28.57 4.16
N HIS A 620 28.74 29.23 3.09
CA HIS A 620 29.88 28.86 2.25
C HIS A 620 31.17 28.82 3.08
N PHE A 621 31.76 27.65 3.28
CA PHE A 621 33.18 27.49 3.62
C PHE A 621 33.76 26.21 3.01
N LEU A 622 34.78 26.38 2.15
CA LEU A 622 35.54 25.33 1.47
C LEU A 622 36.25 24.41 2.48
N SER A 623 35.71 23.22 2.68
CA SER A 623 36.45 22.02 3.11
C SER A 623 37.12 21.41 1.87
N ASP A 624 38.34 20.91 2.02
CA ASP A 624 39.10 20.18 0.98
C ASP A 624 38.46 18.78 0.82
N GLU A 625 37.21 18.76 0.34
CA GLU A 625 36.48 17.56 -0.08
C GLU A 625 36.95 17.18 -1.48
N GLY A 626 37.21 15.89 -1.72
CA GLY A 626 37.69 15.42 -3.02
C GLY A 626 36.83 15.94 -4.18
N GLU A 627 37.48 16.48 -5.21
CA GLU A 627 36.80 17.10 -6.36
C GLU A 627 35.94 16.07 -7.11
N ASP A 628 34.70 16.47 -7.43
CA ASP A 628 33.76 15.70 -8.23
C ASP A 628 33.96 16.02 -9.72
N HIS A 629 34.29 15.00 -10.51
CA HIS A 629 34.50 15.14 -11.96
C HIS A 629 33.42 14.35 -12.72
N TYR A 630 32.59 15.07 -13.49
CA TYR A 630 31.52 14.49 -14.30
C TYR A 630 32.04 14.06 -15.67
N LEU A 631 31.62 12.89 -16.14
CA LEU A 631 31.92 12.40 -17.49
C LEU A 631 31.00 13.12 -18.49
N ASN A 632 31.58 13.89 -19.41
CA ASN A 632 30.88 14.33 -20.64
C ASN A 632 30.94 13.22 -21.70
N ASP A 633 30.18 13.33 -22.79
CA ASP A 633 30.06 12.34 -23.89
C ASP A 633 31.40 11.92 -24.57
N GLU A 634 32.54 12.52 -24.18
CA GLU A 634 33.93 12.20 -24.59
C GLU A 634 34.76 11.54 -23.45
N GLY A 635 34.11 11.10 -22.36
CA GLY A 635 34.72 10.92 -21.03
C GLY A 635 35.63 9.70 -20.76
N GLU A 636 35.83 8.79 -21.71
CA GLU A 636 36.75 7.65 -21.48
C GLU A 636 38.22 8.05 -21.58
N ASP A 637 38.54 9.09 -22.37
CA ASP A 637 39.90 9.62 -22.50
C ASP A 637 40.36 10.40 -21.26
N THR A 638 39.46 11.15 -20.59
CA THR A 638 39.80 11.97 -19.41
C THR A 638 40.08 11.14 -18.15
N PHE A 639 39.37 10.03 -17.95
CA PHE A 639 39.63 9.13 -16.82
C PHE A 639 41.00 8.44 -16.95
N GLN A 640 41.42 8.09 -18.16
CA GLN A 640 42.73 7.48 -18.41
C GLN A 640 43.89 8.46 -18.18
N GLU A 641 43.68 9.75 -18.50
CA GLU A 641 44.65 10.81 -18.18
C GLU A 641 44.87 10.94 -16.66
N GLU A 642 43.81 10.83 -15.86
CA GLU A 642 43.91 10.91 -14.41
C GLU A 642 44.66 9.73 -13.76
N LEU A 643 44.75 8.60 -14.45
CA LEU A 643 45.58 7.45 -14.06
C LEU A 643 47.08 7.64 -14.39
N SER A 644 47.49 8.81 -14.88
CA SER A 644 48.88 9.16 -15.12
C SER A 644 49.63 9.53 -13.83
N CYS A 645 50.87 9.05 -13.71
CA CYS A 645 51.76 9.32 -12.57
C CYS A 645 52.41 10.72 -12.60
N GLY A 646 52.09 11.54 -13.62
CA GLY A 646 52.67 12.87 -13.81
C GLY A 646 54.20 12.80 -14.02
N LEU A 647 54.94 13.60 -13.25
CA LEU A 647 56.41 13.73 -13.33
C LEU A 647 57.18 12.67 -12.52
N THR A 648 56.54 11.55 -12.15
CA THR A 648 57.15 10.45 -11.38
C THR A 648 56.82 9.09 -11.98
N LEU A 649 57.63 8.08 -11.71
CA LEU A 649 57.29 6.69 -11.98
C LEU A 649 56.52 6.14 -10.77
N CYS A 650 55.22 5.91 -10.95
CA CYS A 650 54.34 5.45 -9.88
C CYS A 650 53.93 3.98 -10.03
N THR A 651 53.80 3.28 -8.91
CA THR A 651 53.16 1.96 -8.85
C THR A 651 51.66 2.15 -8.78
N LYS A 652 50.92 1.55 -9.72
CA LYS A 652 49.46 1.58 -9.76
C LYS A 652 48.89 0.45 -8.92
N ILE A 653 48.20 0.77 -7.84
CA ILE A 653 47.56 -0.19 -6.95
C ILE A 653 46.07 -0.21 -7.26
N ARG A 654 45.59 -1.28 -7.88
CA ARG A 654 44.16 -1.47 -8.21
C ARG A 654 43.47 -2.26 -7.10
N CYS A 655 42.33 -1.75 -6.63
CA CYS A 655 41.50 -2.41 -5.64
C CYS A 655 40.03 -2.41 -6.09
N THR A 656 39.31 -3.48 -5.79
CA THR A 656 37.87 -3.63 -6.06
C THR A 656 37.10 -3.58 -4.75
N ILE A 657 36.16 -2.65 -4.64
CA ILE A 657 35.17 -2.55 -3.55
C ILE A 657 33.94 -3.35 -3.97
N SER A 658 33.41 -4.15 -3.04
CA SER A 658 32.23 -4.99 -3.26
C SER A 658 31.17 -4.70 -2.20
N ASN A 659 29.90 -4.56 -2.62
CA ASN A 659 28.74 -4.35 -1.75
C ASN A 659 28.95 -3.26 -0.68
N LEU A 660 28.89 -2.00 -1.12
CA LEU A 660 28.98 -0.83 -0.25
C LEU A 660 27.58 -0.27 0.04
N GLU A 661 27.02 -0.55 1.22
CA GLU A 661 25.73 0.00 1.64
C GLU A 661 25.86 1.46 2.12
N LYS A 662 24.72 2.11 2.37
CA LYS A 662 24.70 3.47 2.92
C LYS A 662 25.38 3.49 4.30
N GLY A 663 26.43 4.29 4.43
CA GLY A 663 27.22 4.46 5.64
C GLY A 663 28.39 3.50 5.76
N ASP A 664 28.50 2.51 4.86
CA ASP A 664 29.67 1.64 4.80
C ASP A 664 30.88 2.41 4.28
N GLN A 665 32.05 1.97 4.73
CA GLN A 665 33.33 2.56 4.38
C GLN A 665 34.40 1.49 4.28
N VAL A 666 35.37 1.74 3.42
CA VAL A 666 36.54 0.91 3.20
C VAL A 666 37.78 1.77 3.44
N ILE A 667 38.74 1.21 4.17
CA ILE A 667 39.99 1.89 4.52
C ILE A 667 41.15 1.14 3.87
N PHE A 668 41.98 1.88 3.14
CA PHE A 668 43.21 1.40 2.51
C PHE A 668 44.41 2.02 3.23
N SER A 669 45.32 1.21 3.75
CA SER A 669 46.54 1.66 4.45
C SER A 669 47.77 1.15 3.71
N ILE A 670 48.57 2.09 3.18
CA ILE A 670 49.79 1.80 2.42
C ILE A 670 50.99 2.18 3.25
N ARG A 671 51.73 1.18 3.70
CA ARG A 671 52.94 1.34 4.52
C ARG A 671 54.18 1.44 3.64
N SER A 672 54.93 2.52 3.80
CA SER A 672 56.14 2.80 3.03
C SER A 672 57.24 3.40 3.90
N ARG A 673 58.42 3.58 3.30
CA ARG A 673 59.52 4.33 3.89
C ARG A 673 60.09 5.34 2.92
N LEU A 674 60.48 6.49 3.45
CA LEU A 674 61.10 7.58 2.69
C LEU A 674 62.54 7.20 2.32
N TRP A 675 62.92 7.30 1.06
CA TRP A 675 64.28 7.01 0.61
C TRP A 675 65.23 8.20 0.80
N ARG A 676 65.89 8.28 1.97
CA ARG A 676 66.69 9.45 2.39
C ARG A 676 67.73 9.92 1.37
N GLU A 677 68.38 9.00 0.67
CA GLU A 677 69.44 9.32 -0.28
C GLU A 677 68.94 10.27 -1.39
N THR A 678 67.78 9.96 -1.97
CA THR A 678 67.15 10.77 -3.03
C THR A 678 66.72 12.14 -2.52
N TYR A 679 66.14 12.21 -1.31
CA TYR A 679 65.71 13.48 -0.73
C TYR A 679 66.88 14.38 -0.30
N ASN A 680 68.01 13.79 0.11
CA ASN A 680 69.23 14.53 0.41
C ASN A 680 69.85 15.19 -0.83
N GLU A 681 69.71 14.56 -2.00
CA GLU A 681 70.21 15.07 -3.28
C GLU A 681 69.39 16.22 -3.85
N PHE A 682 68.08 16.30 -3.54
CA PHE A 682 67.25 17.41 -3.99
C PHE A 682 67.73 18.78 -3.48
N GLY A 683 68.42 18.82 -2.34
CA GLY A 683 69.02 20.05 -1.82
C GLY A 683 68.02 21.12 -1.35
N LEU A 684 66.74 20.81 -1.32
CA LEU A 684 65.66 21.68 -0.84
C LEU A 684 65.47 21.49 0.67
N SER A 685 65.09 22.54 1.41
CA SER A 685 64.81 22.44 2.84
C SER A 685 63.49 21.71 3.14
N GLU A 686 62.53 21.80 2.22
CA GLU A 686 61.22 21.15 2.29
C GLU A 686 60.84 20.56 0.94
N VAL A 687 60.38 19.31 0.94
CA VAL A 687 59.89 18.60 -0.26
C VAL A 687 58.51 18.02 0.06
N LYS A 688 57.55 18.22 -0.83
CA LYS A 688 56.20 17.64 -0.71
C LYS A 688 56.08 16.47 -1.66
N THR A 689 55.80 15.28 -1.10
CA THR A 689 55.57 14.06 -1.90
C THR A 689 54.14 13.63 -1.74
N SER A 690 53.45 13.35 -2.85
CA SER A 690 52.03 13.06 -2.84
C SER A 690 51.68 11.78 -3.59
N SER A 691 50.72 11.02 -3.06
CA SER A 691 50.05 9.94 -3.78
C SER A 691 48.60 10.34 -4.09
N LYS A 692 48.07 9.82 -5.20
CA LYS A 692 46.73 10.14 -5.70
C LYS A 692 45.84 8.90 -5.66
N LEU A 693 44.60 9.04 -5.23
CA LEU A 693 43.57 8.01 -5.29
C LEU A 693 42.48 8.45 -6.25
N VAL A 694 42.04 7.54 -7.12
CA VAL A 694 40.96 7.74 -8.10
C VAL A 694 39.92 6.61 -7.93
N THR A 695 38.63 6.93 -7.82
CA THR A 695 37.56 5.93 -7.64
C THR A 695 36.58 5.91 -8.81
N ARG A 696 36.01 4.76 -9.15
CA ARG A 696 34.98 4.65 -10.19
C ARG A 696 33.95 3.58 -9.81
N ILE A 697 32.67 3.85 -10.04
CA ILE A 697 31.61 2.86 -9.83
C ILE A 697 31.45 2.03 -11.10
N THR A 698 31.46 0.70 -10.99
CA THR A 698 31.39 -0.21 -12.15
C THR A 698 30.11 -1.01 -12.19
N GLN A 699 29.44 -1.24 -11.06
CA GLN A 699 28.18 -1.97 -11.04
C GLN A 699 27.24 -1.51 -9.92
N LEU A 700 25.96 -1.36 -10.26
CA LEU A 700 24.85 -1.13 -9.33
C LEU A 700 23.96 -2.37 -9.24
N PRO A 701 23.31 -2.63 -8.09
CA PRO A 701 22.43 -3.79 -7.93
C PRO A 701 21.07 -3.62 -8.62
N TYR A 702 20.80 -2.47 -9.25
CA TYR A 702 19.48 -2.07 -9.75
C TYR A 702 19.28 -2.21 -11.28
N GLY A 703 20.26 -2.79 -12.00
CA GLY A 703 20.15 -2.98 -13.45
C GLY A 703 20.29 -1.71 -14.30
N VAL A 704 20.80 -0.62 -13.71
CA VAL A 704 21.09 0.66 -14.38
C VAL A 704 22.58 0.76 -14.70
N ASP A 705 22.92 1.35 -15.85
CA ASP A 705 24.30 1.64 -16.25
C ASP A 705 24.87 2.78 -15.38
N PRO A 706 25.97 2.55 -14.62
CA PRO A 706 26.57 3.58 -13.76
C PRO A 706 27.39 4.64 -14.50
N SER A 707 27.48 4.61 -15.84
CA SER A 707 28.37 5.49 -16.62
C SER A 707 28.10 7.00 -16.45
N TYR A 708 26.90 7.39 -16.01
CA TYR A 708 26.56 8.79 -15.71
C TYR A 708 27.06 9.26 -14.33
N LEU A 709 27.56 8.37 -13.48
CA LEU A 709 28.02 8.71 -12.13
C LEU A 709 29.46 9.25 -12.15
N PRO A 710 29.75 10.33 -11.41
CA PRO A 710 31.08 10.93 -11.38
C PRO A 710 32.11 10.03 -10.67
N TYR A 711 33.37 10.12 -11.09
CA TYR A 711 34.51 9.58 -10.36
C TYR A 711 35.03 10.62 -9.36
N LYS A 712 35.69 10.15 -8.28
CA LYS A 712 36.29 11.05 -7.28
C LYS A 712 37.81 10.90 -7.23
N ILE A 713 38.48 12.01 -7.01
CA ILE A 713 39.94 12.07 -6.85
C ILE A 713 40.28 12.63 -5.47
N TYR A 714 41.30 12.04 -4.83
CA TYR A 714 41.85 12.56 -3.59
C TYR A 714 43.37 12.43 -3.53
N VAL A 715 44.05 13.49 -3.11
CA VAL A 715 45.52 13.55 -3.05
C VAL A 715 45.98 13.62 -1.60
N VAL A 716 46.82 12.67 -1.19
CA VAL A 716 47.46 12.66 0.13
C VAL A 716 48.90 13.08 -0.03
N SER A 717 49.36 14.00 0.82
CA SER A 717 50.72 14.54 0.74
C SER A 717 51.47 14.42 2.07
N THR A 718 52.73 14.03 1.99
CA THR A 718 53.69 14.09 3.09
C THR A 718 54.65 15.25 2.89
N LYS A 719 54.84 16.07 3.92
CA LYS A 719 55.86 17.13 3.93
C LYS A 719 57.15 16.58 4.53
N VAL A 720 58.23 16.63 3.79
CA VAL A 720 59.56 16.18 4.22
C VAL A 720 60.39 17.40 4.55
N SER A 721 60.78 17.56 5.81
CA SER A 721 61.62 18.66 6.28
C SER A 721 63.02 18.14 6.63
N LEU A 722 64.03 18.74 6.03
CA LEU A 722 65.43 18.40 6.25
C LEU A 722 66.02 19.25 7.38
N LEU A 723 66.35 18.60 8.50
CA LEU A 723 67.01 19.29 9.60
C LEU A 723 68.52 19.33 9.32
N ASP A 724 68.99 20.45 8.78
CA ASP A 724 70.43 20.72 8.65
C ASP A 724 70.92 21.37 9.94
N VAL A 725 71.40 20.55 10.88
CA VAL A 725 72.12 21.06 12.05
C VAL A 725 73.53 21.44 11.58
N ALA A 726 73.63 22.52 10.83
CA ALA A 726 74.88 23.26 10.76
C ALA A 726 75.14 23.76 12.17
N LEU A 727 76.09 23.13 12.88
CA LEU A 727 76.71 23.72 14.06
C LEU A 727 77.29 25.06 13.63
N ALA A 728 76.52 26.14 13.76
CA ALA A 728 77.04 27.48 13.59
C ALA A 728 78.21 27.60 14.58
N PRO A 729 79.45 27.81 14.13
CA PRO A 729 80.56 27.99 15.06
C PRO A 729 80.21 29.24 15.88
N TYR A 730 80.09 29.07 17.19
CA TYR A 730 79.76 30.15 18.12
C TYR A 730 80.93 31.15 18.10
N MET A 731 80.87 32.15 17.22
CA MET A 731 81.85 33.22 17.20
C MET A 731 81.61 34.10 18.41
N ILE A 732 82.51 34.02 19.39
CA ILE A 732 82.50 34.89 20.58
C ILE A 732 82.55 36.34 20.08
N PRO A 733 81.58 37.19 20.44
CA PRO A 733 81.60 38.59 20.04
C PRO A 733 82.89 39.26 20.52
N TRP A 734 83.63 39.84 19.58
CA TRP A 734 84.75 40.77 19.75
C TRP A 734 84.66 41.72 20.96
N TRP A 735 83.48 42.20 21.36
CA TRP A 735 83.34 43.02 22.58
C TRP A 735 83.68 42.25 23.87
N ILE A 736 83.44 40.93 23.93
CA ILE A 736 83.83 40.08 25.06
C ILE A 736 85.35 39.94 25.13
N ILE A 737 86.03 39.83 23.98
CA ILE A 737 87.50 39.80 23.91
C ILE A 737 88.08 41.15 24.36
N ILE A 738 87.51 42.27 23.90
CA ILE A 738 87.91 43.61 24.33
C ILE A 738 87.70 43.79 25.84
N LEU A 739 86.57 43.32 26.38
CA LEU A 739 86.27 43.41 27.81
C LEU A 739 87.23 42.55 28.65
N ALA A 740 87.62 41.36 28.17
CA ALA A 740 88.63 40.52 28.80
C ALA A 740 90.02 41.17 28.79
N ILE A 741 90.42 41.83 27.69
CA ILE A 741 91.68 42.58 27.60
C ILE A 741 91.65 43.77 28.57
N CYS A 742 90.54 44.53 28.62
CA CYS A 742 90.39 45.64 29.57
C CYS A 742 90.47 45.18 31.03
N CYS A 743 89.77 44.11 31.40
CA CYS A 743 89.86 43.53 32.75
C CYS A 743 91.27 43.02 33.06
N GLY A 744 91.95 42.37 32.10
CA GLY A 744 93.33 41.90 32.25
C GLY A 744 94.33 43.04 32.46
N LEU A 745 94.20 44.13 31.70
CA LEU A 745 95.03 45.32 31.85
C LEU A 745 94.78 46.04 33.18
N LEU A 746 93.52 46.09 33.62
CA LEU A 746 93.15 46.69 34.91
C LEU A 746 93.73 45.88 36.08
N LEU A 747 93.65 44.55 36.00
CA LEU A 747 94.25 43.65 36.98
C LEU A 747 95.79 43.75 36.98
N LEU A 748 96.43 43.83 35.81
CA LEU A 748 97.88 43.99 35.68
C LEU A 748 98.36 45.35 36.19
N ALA A 749 97.61 46.43 35.96
CA ALA A 749 97.91 47.74 36.53
C ALA A 749 97.80 47.73 38.07
N LEU A 750 96.79 47.04 38.61
CA LEU A 750 96.61 46.86 40.06
C LEU A 750 97.77 46.04 40.66
N LEU A 751 98.18 44.96 39.99
CA LEU A 751 99.31 44.12 40.38
C LEU A 751 100.64 44.88 40.29
N ALA A 752 100.85 45.68 39.24
CA ALA A 752 102.02 46.54 39.10
C ALA A 752 102.07 47.63 40.17
N LEU A 753 100.93 48.25 40.52
CA LEU A 753 100.82 49.17 41.66
C LEU A 753 101.16 48.48 42.98
N LEU A 754 100.68 47.26 43.18
CA LEU A 754 100.94 46.45 44.38
C LEU A 754 102.44 46.08 44.47
N LEU A 755 103.05 45.63 43.37
CA LEU A 755 104.46 45.30 43.28
C LEU A 755 105.39 46.53 43.36
N TRP A 756 104.93 47.70 42.89
CA TRP A 756 105.64 48.97 43.06
C TRP A 756 105.60 49.42 44.53
N LYS A 757 104.44 49.30 45.20
CA LYS A 757 104.30 49.60 46.64
C LYS A 757 105.05 48.61 47.55
N LEU A 758 105.27 47.37 47.08
CA LEU A 758 106.11 46.36 47.72
C LEU A 758 107.61 46.47 47.37
N GLY A 759 108.03 47.48 46.59
CA GLY A 759 109.44 47.80 46.36
C GLY A 759 110.20 46.89 45.38
N PHE A 760 109.50 46.10 44.56
CA PHE A 760 110.08 45.06 43.70
C PHE A 760 110.96 45.58 42.54
N PHE A 761 110.71 46.79 42.01
CA PHE A 761 111.38 47.29 40.79
C PHE A 761 112.69 48.08 41.00
N LYS A 762 113.33 48.00 42.17
CA LYS A 762 114.66 48.60 42.38
C LYS A 762 115.76 47.53 42.40
N ARG A 763 116.37 47.20 41.25
CA ARG A 763 117.69 46.56 41.23
C ARG A 763 118.58 46.95 40.04
N LYS A 764 119.86 47.13 40.38
CA LYS A 764 121.01 47.60 39.60
C LYS A 764 121.48 46.55 38.58
N ARG A 765 121.83 46.99 37.37
CA ARG A 765 122.55 46.19 36.35
C ARG A 765 124.07 46.18 36.63
N PRO A 766 124.77 45.04 36.50
CA PRO A 766 126.22 44.98 36.34
C PRO A 766 126.65 45.25 34.88
N GLN A 767 127.82 45.85 34.71
CA GLN A 767 128.43 46.26 33.44
C GLN A 767 129.02 45.10 32.63
N GLU A 768 128.97 45.29 31.30
CA GLU A 768 129.66 44.60 30.21
C GLU A 768 131.20 44.67 30.36
N VAL A 769 131.99 43.80 29.70
CA VAL A 769 132.71 44.08 28.42
C VAL A 769 133.63 42.88 28.06
N PRO A 770 134.01 42.69 26.77
CA PRO A 770 134.15 41.39 26.06
C PRO A 770 135.55 41.15 25.45
N GLU A 771 135.68 40.09 24.62
CA GLU A 771 136.65 39.81 23.51
C GLU A 771 136.77 38.26 23.36
N LYS A 772 136.89 37.58 22.21
CA LYS A 772 137.36 37.89 20.86
C LYS A 772 136.99 36.76 19.87
N GLU A 773 136.79 37.13 18.61
CA GLU A 773 136.85 36.38 17.32
C GLU A 773 138.21 35.66 17.08
N PRO A 774 138.57 34.96 15.95
CA PRO A 774 138.10 35.10 14.55
C PRO A 774 138.16 33.87 13.59
N LEU A 775 137.83 34.14 12.30
CA LEU A 775 138.34 33.57 11.01
C LEU A 775 137.38 32.80 10.06
N ASN A 776 137.15 33.44 8.90
CA ASN A 776 136.83 32.98 7.53
C ASN A 776 137.72 31.79 7.05
N GLU A 777 137.47 30.98 6.00
CA GLU A 777 136.59 30.97 4.81
C GLU A 777 136.68 29.57 4.10
N ARG A 778 135.73 29.26 3.20
CA ARG A 778 135.76 28.37 1.98
C ARG A 778 135.12 26.96 1.94
N ASN A 779 134.53 26.71 0.76
CA ASN A 779 134.01 25.48 0.10
C ASN A 779 132.59 25.04 0.54
N GLY A 780 131.67 24.52 -0.28
CA GLY A 780 131.63 24.07 -1.68
C GLY A 780 130.48 23.04 -1.85
N TYR A 781 129.66 23.19 -2.90
CA TYR A 781 128.78 22.25 -3.65
C TYR A 781 128.37 20.82 -3.16
N ARG A 782 127.08 20.49 -3.45
CA ARG A 782 126.46 19.22 -3.98
C ARG A 782 126.58 17.93 -3.12
N MET A 783 125.74 16.87 -3.18
CA MET A 783 124.75 16.30 -4.13
C MET A 783 123.92 15.22 -3.36
N ASN A 784 122.62 15.02 -3.62
CA ASN A 784 121.95 13.86 -4.27
C ASN A 784 121.27 12.77 -3.39
N SER A 785 120.06 12.41 -3.86
CA SER A 785 119.48 11.06 -4.04
C SER A 785 119.15 10.14 -2.85
N GLY A 786 117.87 9.79 -2.75
CA GLY A 786 117.43 8.39 -2.89
C GLY A 786 117.20 7.57 -1.60
N ASP A 787 115.96 7.10 -1.47
CA ASP A 787 115.50 5.80 -0.94
C ASP A 787 116.24 5.13 0.24
N ALA A 788 115.49 4.84 1.30
CA ALA A 788 115.05 3.47 1.63
C ALA A 788 114.42 3.38 3.03
N ALA A 789 113.27 2.71 3.08
CA ALA A 789 112.79 1.77 4.10
C ALA A 789 113.24 1.95 5.57
N LEU A 790 112.29 2.25 6.46
CA LEU A 790 111.50 1.29 7.27
C LEU A 790 110.54 2.03 8.20
#